data_AF-A0A3N0DR93-F1
#
_entry.id   AF-A0A3N0DR93-F1
#
_cell.length_a   1.000
_cell.length_b   1.000
_cell.length_c   1.000
_cell.angle_alpha   90.00
_cell.angle_beta   90.00
_cell.angle_gamma   90.00
#
_symmetry.space_group_name_H-M   'P 1'
#
loop_
_entity.id
_entity.type
_entity.pdbx_description
1 polymer ?
#
loop_
_entity_poly.entity_id
_entity_poly.type
_entity_poly.pdbx_seq_one_letter_code
_entity_poly.pdbx_strand_id
1 'polypeptide(L)'
;MSGAATEIAVIGMSCRFPGVPNLGEFWRLLLNGKSTVGEFPKHRTVDSNHTSHPDAATVTSGSFFDSIDGFDAEFFGVGPAEAAAMDPVQRLGLELGWEVVEDARVPAAALAGRDIDVLVGAASSGYEVLRRLSGSDRDDHYAALGSSGALIANRISSLFDVRGLSCCADSGQSSSLVSLALACERIRSGAVDMAIVGGVNLIVDPESGLGLANLGALSPDGRCFSFDERASGFVRGEGGGFALLKRLDHAVAEGDRIYAVVRGWGVGSGGASSRMPDPSSGAQAATVLSALERAAVPFDGVDYIEAHGTGTRLGDPTEISGLREVFQETGRSRPLTIGSVKTNVGHLEPAAGIVGFVKAALCVDRAHLVPSLNFRSPNPAIADFQQDFEILRAARPWPSVPGRPRRAGVSAFGMGGTNAHVILEQAPEEQTVSPSAGEGLDSVGLSGVVPWVLSARSELALRGQAARLRDFVTADASLSTADVGYSLASTRSAFEHRAVVLGGGREESLSGLDAVRAGEGSTRVVRGVTEGSVGRVVFVFPGQGSQWVGMGRRLYAESDVFARGIDECARALEPWIDWSLVDVVTGADSAASLERVDVVQPALFAVMVSLARVWRSLGVVPEAVVGHSQGEIAAACVSGALSLEDAARIVALRSRALTELAGLGGMSAVSASPEWVQDRLGRWSGRLSMAAVNGSASVVVSGDDDALDQFAAMAADDGVRVRRVQVDYASHSHQIERIRERVLEATAGVSPQRTTVAFHSTVTGGVLDTNALDGSYWYANLRSTVRFGEVVEHLMRDPGGVFVEVSPHPVLEMTMEETADALSTSPMVVGTLHKGDGSASDVMTSLAELHVRGVPVNWEAVFAADRPRRIDLPTYAFQRQPYWLAAPEDTDTAYTGSSVDAREPGGHRPADTGIGAADLGSESSALSLVCAETAAVLRTRDADLTGADLAARSTETFKDLGFDSSMAVRLRNRITAAAGVQLPATVAFSYPTPQALGRRVFALLKPEQPDVPTTAGETNLESRSDDELYELIDRGYV
;
A
#
# COMPACT_ATOMS: atom_id res chain seq x y z
N MET A 1 43.89 -5.11 13.35
CA MET A 1 43.13 -4.58 12.20
C MET A 1 42.41 -3.34 12.71
N SER A 2 42.87 -2.13 12.38
CA SER A 2 42.19 -0.89 12.74
C SER A 2 40.92 -0.81 11.89
N GLY A 3 39.77 -1.10 12.50
CA GLY A 3 38.48 -0.97 11.83
C GLY A 3 38.32 0.47 11.34
N ALA A 4 37.95 0.65 10.07
CA ALA A 4 37.58 1.96 9.55
C ALA A 4 36.52 2.58 10.46
N ALA A 5 36.62 3.88 10.73
CA ALA A 5 35.61 4.58 11.52
C ALA A 5 34.24 4.39 10.84
N THR A 6 33.26 3.83 11.55
CA THR A 6 31.92 3.59 11.02
C THR A 6 31.24 4.93 10.75
N GLU A 7 31.11 5.29 9.48
CA GLU A 7 30.38 6.47 9.01
C GLU A 7 28.86 6.21 9.03
N ILE A 8 28.07 7.27 9.23
CA ILE A 8 26.63 7.15 9.47
C ILE A 8 25.89 8.02 8.44
N ALA A 9 25.08 7.39 7.61
CA ALA A 9 24.22 8.04 6.64
C ALA A 9 22.94 8.57 7.29
N VAL A 10 22.51 9.75 6.84
CA VAL A 10 21.16 10.29 7.07
C VAL A 10 20.32 9.90 5.86
N ILE A 11 19.46 8.88 6.02
CA ILE A 11 18.72 8.30 4.90
C ILE A 11 17.29 8.81 4.75
N GLY A 12 16.72 9.36 5.83
CA GLY A 12 15.40 10.00 5.83
C GLY A 12 15.33 11.16 6.81
N MET A 13 14.49 12.14 6.53
CA MET A 13 14.19 13.27 7.41
C MET A 13 12.70 13.60 7.41
N SER A 14 12.20 14.20 8.50
CA SER A 14 10.86 14.80 8.53
C SER A 14 10.88 16.06 9.40
N CYS A 15 10.01 17.02 9.12
CA CYS A 15 9.81 18.18 9.99
C CYS A 15 8.45 18.84 9.75
N ARG A 16 7.93 19.48 10.80
CA ARG A 16 6.72 20.31 10.71
C ARG A 16 6.80 21.52 11.62
N PHE A 17 6.38 22.65 11.08
CA PHE A 17 6.28 23.95 11.75
C PHE A 17 4.99 24.67 11.32
N PRO A 18 4.62 25.79 11.97
CA PRO A 18 3.45 26.55 11.56
C PRO A 18 3.50 26.99 10.10
N GLY A 19 2.49 26.60 9.31
CA GLY A 19 2.44 26.85 7.86
C GLY A 19 3.47 26.06 7.03
N VAL A 20 4.20 25.12 7.64
CA VAL A 20 5.25 24.31 7.01
C VAL A 20 4.98 22.83 7.29
N PRO A 21 4.23 22.13 6.42
CA PRO A 21 3.79 20.77 6.69
C PRO A 21 4.82 19.67 6.35
N ASN A 22 5.93 20.00 5.68
CA ASN A 22 6.92 19.01 5.23
C ASN A 22 8.30 19.66 4.90
N LEU A 23 9.29 18.82 4.59
CA LEU A 23 10.66 19.24 4.22
C LEU A 23 10.71 20.19 3.01
N GLY A 24 9.85 19.97 2.01
CA GLY A 24 9.83 20.78 0.79
C GLY A 24 9.43 22.23 1.06
N GLU A 25 8.37 22.41 1.84
CA GLU A 25 7.93 23.75 2.27
C GLU A 25 8.88 24.36 3.29
N PHE A 26 9.57 23.56 4.11
CA PHE A 26 10.61 24.07 5.00
C PHE A 26 11.78 24.64 4.21
N TRP A 27 12.25 23.91 3.19
CA TRP A 27 13.28 24.40 2.29
C TRP A 27 12.86 25.67 1.56
N ARG A 28 11.60 25.73 1.08
CA ARG A 28 11.04 26.92 0.44
C ARG A 28 11.01 28.13 1.40
N LEU A 29 10.65 27.92 2.66
CA LEU A 29 10.66 28.96 3.68
C LEU A 29 12.07 29.50 3.92
N LEU A 30 13.06 28.61 4.04
CA LEU A 30 14.46 28.96 4.25
C LEU A 30 15.06 29.72 3.06
N LEU A 31 14.88 29.23 1.83
CA LEU A 31 15.36 29.89 0.61
C LEU A 31 14.82 31.31 0.46
N ASN A 32 13.53 31.51 0.77
CA ASN A 32 12.87 32.80 0.66
C ASN A 32 13.15 33.73 1.85
N GLY A 33 13.90 33.28 2.86
CA GLY A 33 14.20 34.07 4.05
C GLY A 33 12.95 34.50 4.82
N LYS A 34 11.96 33.61 4.96
CA LYS A 34 10.71 33.90 5.69
C LYS A 34 10.76 33.42 7.14
N SER A 35 9.90 33.99 7.97
CA SER A 35 9.70 33.60 9.37
C SER A 35 8.26 33.19 9.64
N THR A 36 8.08 32.21 10.51
CA THR A 36 6.78 31.71 11.00
C THR A 36 6.38 32.31 12.35
N VAL A 37 7.15 33.28 12.86
CA VAL A 37 6.89 33.92 14.15
C VAL A 37 5.75 34.92 14.01
N GLY A 38 4.78 34.83 14.92
CA GLY A 38 3.58 35.66 15.00
C GLY A 38 3.04 35.71 16.43
N GLU A 39 1.73 35.93 16.56
CA GLU A 39 1.03 35.97 17.85
C GLU A 39 0.41 34.60 18.19
N PHE A 40 0.27 34.30 19.48
CA PHE A 40 -0.39 33.09 19.96
C PHE A 40 -1.87 33.06 19.52
N PRO A 41 -2.39 31.92 19.01
CA PRO A 41 -3.76 31.85 18.51
C PRO A 41 -4.79 32.11 19.61
N LYS A 42 -5.65 33.11 19.40
CA LYS A 42 -6.67 33.54 20.39
C LYS A 42 -7.65 32.44 20.79
N HIS A 43 -7.90 31.48 19.91
CA HIS A 43 -8.84 30.39 20.22
C HIS A 43 -8.20 29.29 21.09
N ARG A 44 -6.88 29.31 21.28
CA ARG A 44 -6.14 28.40 22.18
C ARG A 44 -5.98 28.95 23.60
N THR A 45 -6.49 30.16 23.90
CA THR A 45 -6.40 30.73 25.25
C THR A 45 -7.50 30.18 26.15
N VAL A 46 -7.12 29.57 27.27
CA VAL A 46 -8.04 29.11 28.31
C VAL A 46 -8.38 30.30 29.23
N ASP A 47 -9.58 30.84 29.09
CA ASP A 47 -10.18 31.93 29.88
C ASP A 47 -9.49 33.32 29.92
N SER A 48 -10.29 34.35 29.65
CA SER A 48 -9.86 35.71 29.26
C SER A 48 -9.39 36.64 30.39
N ASN A 49 -9.19 36.13 31.62
CA ASN A 49 -8.86 36.97 32.79
C ASN A 49 -7.36 37.22 33.02
N HIS A 50 -6.47 36.72 32.16
CA HIS A 50 -5.03 36.68 32.44
C HIS A 50 -4.16 37.77 31.78
N THR A 51 -4.79 38.83 31.24
CA THR A 51 -4.08 39.92 30.54
C THR A 51 -3.37 40.96 31.45
N SER A 52 -3.23 40.69 32.75
CA SER A 52 -2.65 41.65 33.72
C SER A 52 -1.16 41.44 34.02
N HIS A 53 -0.49 40.41 33.47
CA HIS A 53 0.94 40.20 33.71
C HIS A 53 1.79 41.16 32.86
N PRO A 54 2.82 41.84 33.43
CA PRO A 54 3.64 42.82 32.69
C PRO A 54 4.35 42.23 31.46
N ASP A 55 4.64 40.92 31.46
CA ASP A 55 5.29 40.20 30.37
C ASP A 55 4.35 39.45 29.41
N ALA A 56 3.03 39.69 29.47
CA ALA A 56 2.05 38.97 28.67
C ALA A 56 2.35 39.02 27.15
N ALA A 57 2.73 40.20 26.63
CA ALA A 57 3.07 40.38 25.21
C ALA A 57 4.30 39.55 24.77
N THR A 58 5.24 39.32 25.69
CA THR A 58 6.47 38.57 25.44
C THR A 58 6.20 37.07 25.31
N VAL A 59 5.31 36.52 26.16
CA VAL A 59 5.00 35.08 26.15
C VAL A 59 4.01 34.68 25.06
N THR A 60 3.24 35.63 24.52
CA THR A 60 2.31 35.40 23.39
C THR A 60 2.92 35.68 22.02
N SER A 61 4.22 36.00 21.95
CA SER A 61 4.96 36.16 20.69
C SER A 61 5.81 34.93 20.41
N GLY A 62 5.69 34.32 19.22
CA GLY A 62 6.37 33.06 18.91
C GLY A 62 5.87 32.39 17.65
N SER A 63 6.44 31.22 17.33
CA SER A 63 5.95 30.40 16.23
C SER A 63 4.99 29.35 16.77
N PHE A 64 3.70 29.50 16.47
CA PHE A 64 2.65 28.64 16.99
C PHE A 64 1.81 28.03 15.87
N PHE A 65 1.46 26.76 15.98
CA PHE A 65 0.44 26.15 15.14
C PHE A 65 -0.91 26.79 15.44
N ASP A 66 -1.75 26.91 14.43
CA ASP A 66 -3.12 27.40 14.61
C ASP A 66 -3.86 26.48 15.58
N SER A 67 -3.85 25.17 15.34
CA SER A 67 -4.33 24.15 16.28
C SER A 67 -3.32 23.01 16.51
N ILE A 68 -3.42 22.37 17.67
CA ILE A 68 -2.59 21.23 18.12
C ILE A 68 -3.42 20.03 18.59
N ASP A 69 -4.74 20.04 18.37
CA ASP A 69 -5.67 18.98 18.76
C ASP A 69 -5.82 17.88 17.69
N GLY A 70 -5.48 18.17 16.43
CA GLY A 70 -5.63 17.25 15.30
C GLY A 70 -4.69 16.03 15.34
N PHE A 71 -5.25 14.83 15.22
CA PHE A 71 -4.50 13.57 15.14
C PHE A 71 -5.29 12.49 14.40
N ASP A 72 -4.63 11.58 13.68
CA ASP A 72 -5.27 10.43 13.03
C ASP A 72 -5.21 9.19 13.94
N ALA A 73 -6.08 9.14 14.94
CA ALA A 73 -6.01 8.10 15.97
C ALA A 73 -6.22 6.68 15.42
N GLU A 74 -7.10 6.53 14.42
CA GLU A 74 -7.40 5.25 13.77
C GLU A 74 -6.16 4.68 13.08
N PHE A 75 -5.41 5.51 12.33
CA PHE A 75 -4.17 5.08 11.69
C PHE A 75 -3.15 4.46 12.66
N PHE A 76 -3.03 5.06 13.86
CA PHE A 76 -2.10 4.61 14.89
C PHE A 76 -2.69 3.57 15.85
N GLY A 77 -3.91 3.07 15.61
CA GLY A 77 -4.57 2.08 16.46
C GLY A 77 -4.91 2.60 17.86
N VAL A 78 -5.14 3.91 17.99
CA VAL A 78 -5.43 4.59 19.26
C VAL A 78 -6.93 4.88 19.36
N GLY A 79 -7.54 4.52 20.49
CA GLY A 79 -8.95 4.83 20.75
C GLY A 79 -9.19 6.32 21.01
N PRO A 80 -10.40 6.87 20.73
CA PRO A 80 -10.67 8.31 20.92
C PRO A 80 -10.39 8.87 22.32
N ALA A 81 -10.69 8.10 23.37
CA ALA A 81 -10.43 8.50 24.76
C ALA A 81 -8.92 8.58 25.06
N GLU A 82 -8.15 7.61 24.59
CA GLU A 82 -6.70 7.63 24.72
C GLU A 82 -6.09 8.80 23.92
N ALA A 83 -6.55 9.03 22.69
CA ALA A 83 -6.08 10.14 21.85
C ALA A 83 -6.33 11.52 22.49
N ALA A 84 -7.45 11.69 23.20
CA ALA A 84 -7.75 12.90 23.97
C ALA A 84 -6.85 13.05 25.21
N ALA A 85 -6.50 11.95 25.88
CA ALA A 85 -5.57 11.95 27.02
C ALA A 85 -4.10 12.12 26.58
N MET A 86 -3.75 11.74 25.36
CA MET A 86 -2.40 11.85 24.81
C MET A 86 -1.96 13.31 24.69
N ASP A 87 -0.82 13.63 25.30
CA ASP A 87 -0.13 14.89 25.08
C ASP A 87 0.06 15.13 23.57
N PRO A 88 -0.35 16.29 23.03
CA PRO A 88 -0.11 16.67 21.63
C PRO A 88 1.32 16.44 21.13
N VAL A 89 2.34 16.51 22.00
CA VAL A 89 3.73 16.22 21.59
C VAL A 89 3.94 14.75 21.22
N GLN A 90 3.23 13.81 21.87
CA GLN A 90 3.25 12.39 21.50
C GLN A 90 2.62 12.19 20.12
N ARG A 91 1.48 12.84 19.88
CA ARG A 91 0.74 12.77 18.61
C ARG A 91 1.57 13.31 17.44
N LEU A 92 2.18 14.49 17.60
CA LEU A 92 3.10 15.05 16.61
C LEU A 92 4.33 14.16 16.40
N GLY A 93 4.90 13.61 17.47
CA GLY A 93 6.04 12.70 17.40
C GLY A 93 5.74 11.43 16.60
N LEU A 94 4.55 10.85 16.76
CA LEU A 94 4.12 9.68 16.00
C LEU A 94 3.99 9.95 14.52
N GLU A 95 3.34 11.05 14.14
CA GLU A 95 3.20 11.41 12.74
C GLU A 95 4.55 11.72 12.08
N LEU A 96 5.44 12.46 12.75
CA LEU A 96 6.80 12.73 12.24
C LEU A 96 7.65 11.46 12.17
N GLY A 97 7.47 10.55 13.13
CA GLY A 97 8.11 9.23 13.16
C GLY A 97 7.65 8.31 12.02
N TRP A 98 6.40 8.43 11.57
CA TRP A 98 5.95 7.80 10.34
C TRP A 98 6.57 8.43 9.09
N GLU A 99 6.52 9.75 8.99
CA GLU A 99 6.99 10.49 7.82
C GLU A 99 8.49 10.30 7.54
N VAL A 100 9.33 10.18 8.58
CA VAL A 100 10.78 9.97 8.40
C VAL A 100 11.11 8.62 7.74
N VAL A 101 10.28 7.60 7.98
CA VAL A 101 10.43 6.26 7.39
C VAL A 101 9.97 6.26 5.93
N GLU A 102 8.86 6.94 5.61
CA GLU A 102 8.40 7.10 4.22
C GLU A 102 9.35 7.97 3.37
N ASP A 103 9.97 9.00 3.97
CA ASP A 103 11.00 9.83 3.33
C ASP A 103 12.28 9.03 3.06
N ALA A 104 12.64 8.11 3.98
CA ALA A 104 13.73 7.15 3.77
C ALA A 104 13.42 6.10 2.69
N ARG A 105 12.19 6.08 2.15
CA ARG A 105 11.72 5.13 1.13
C ARG A 105 11.72 3.67 1.61
N VAL A 106 11.51 3.47 2.90
CA VAL A 106 11.48 2.13 3.52
C VAL A 106 10.03 1.76 3.88
N PRO A 107 9.49 0.64 3.37
CA PRO A 107 8.19 0.13 3.81
C PRO A 107 8.24 -0.24 5.31
N ALA A 108 7.18 0.08 6.07
CA ALA A 108 7.17 -0.16 7.52
C ALA A 108 7.41 -1.63 7.91
N ALA A 109 6.89 -2.56 7.10
CA ALA A 109 7.08 -4.00 7.29
C ALA A 109 8.56 -4.44 7.21
N ALA A 110 9.42 -3.68 6.51
CA ALA A 110 10.86 -3.97 6.42
C ALA A 110 11.64 -3.60 7.70
N LEU A 111 11.00 -2.88 8.64
CA LEU A 111 11.56 -2.53 9.94
C LEU A 111 11.19 -3.55 11.03
N ALA A 112 10.06 -4.23 10.87
CA ALA A 112 9.48 -5.10 11.88
C ALA A 112 10.46 -6.19 12.34
N GLY A 113 10.57 -6.33 13.65
CA GLY A 113 11.43 -7.29 14.34
C GLY A 113 12.92 -6.95 14.39
N ARG A 114 13.36 -5.82 13.81
CA ARG A 114 14.77 -5.40 13.80
C ARG A 114 15.17 -4.63 15.05
N ASP A 115 16.46 -4.69 15.39
CA ASP A 115 17.05 -3.89 16.46
C ASP A 115 17.37 -2.47 15.94
N ILE A 116 16.36 -1.59 16.01
CA ILE A 116 16.45 -0.18 15.63
C ILE A 116 16.21 0.67 16.87
N ASP A 117 17.17 1.52 17.23
CA ASP A 117 17.03 2.43 18.36
C ASP A 117 16.08 3.58 18.01
N VAL A 118 15.25 4.04 18.96
CA VAL A 118 14.37 5.20 18.85
C VAL A 118 14.67 6.17 19.98
N LEU A 119 15.26 7.33 19.66
CA LEU A 119 15.69 8.32 20.64
C LEU A 119 15.12 9.70 20.38
N VAL A 120 14.36 10.24 21.32
CA VAL A 120 13.63 11.50 21.13
C VAL A 120 14.01 12.54 22.19
N GLY A 121 14.38 13.74 21.76
CA GLY A 121 14.52 14.90 22.63
C GLY A 121 13.16 15.54 22.90
N ALA A 122 12.69 15.49 24.13
CA ALA A 122 11.40 16.05 24.51
C ALA A 122 11.42 16.50 25.97
N ALA A 123 10.53 17.45 26.30
CA ALA A 123 10.27 17.91 27.66
C ALA A 123 8.76 17.88 27.91
N SER A 124 8.35 18.06 29.16
CA SER A 124 6.94 18.18 29.53
C SER A 124 6.30 19.39 28.84
N SER A 125 5.20 19.19 28.11
CA SER A 125 4.44 20.29 27.48
C SER A 125 3.57 21.07 28.47
N GLY A 126 3.31 20.50 29.65
CA GLY A 126 2.33 21.02 30.62
C GLY A 126 0.91 20.48 30.42
N TYR A 127 0.64 19.63 29.41
CA TYR A 127 -0.69 19.07 29.17
C TYR A 127 -1.27 18.31 30.37
N GLU A 128 -0.41 17.60 31.11
CA GLU A 128 -0.78 16.92 32.37
C GLU A 128 -1.31 17.88 33.43
N VAL A 129 -0.80 19.11 33.49
CA VAL A 129 -1.29 20.13 34.43
C VAL A 129 -2.69 20.56 34.05
N LEU A 130 -2.94 20.82 32.75
CA LEU A 130 -4.29 21.14 32.28
C LEU A 130 -5.28 20.01 32.57
N ARG A 131 -4.87 18.76 32.38
CA ARG A 131 -5.68 17.57 32.67
C ARG A 131 -6.08 17.45 34.14
N ARG A 132 -5.16 17.78 35.05
CA ARG A 132 -5.45 17.82 36.50
C ARG A 132 -6.42 18.95 36.84
N LEU A 133 -6.20 20.12 36.24
CA LEU A 133 -7.02 21.31 36.49
C LEU A 133 -8.43 21.19 35.90
N SER A 134 -8.62 20.42 34.82
CA SER A 134 -9.95 20.17 34.23
C SER A 134 -10.80 19.19 35.03
N GLY A 135 -10.27 18.57 36.09
CA GLY A 135 -11.01 17.61 36.92
C GLY A 135 -11.27 16.25 36.25
N SER A 136 -10.67 16.02 35.07
CA SER A 136 -10.83 14.81 34.25
C SER A 136 -10.14 13.55 34.84
N ASP A 137 -9.57 13.65 36.03
CA ASP A 137 -8.64 12.68 36.63
C ASP A 137 -9.27 11.46 37.28
N ARG A 138 -10.53 11.51 37.72
CA ARG A 138 -10.99 10.55 38.75
C ARG A 138 -11.19 9.12 38.24
N ASP A 139 -11.33 8.91 36.93
CA ASP A 139 -11.56 7.60 36.30
C ASP A 139 -10.80 7.38 34.97
N ASP A 140 -9.80 8.22 34.62
CA ASP A 140 -9.07 8.13 33.33
C ASP A 140 -7.88 7.16 33.39
N HIS A 141 -8.06 5.95 32.83
CA HIS A 141 -7.03 4.92 32.76
C HIS A 141 -5.85 5.29 31.84
N TYR A 142 -6.01 6.27 30.95
CA TYR A 142 -4.98 6.69 30.00
C TYR A 142 -4.11 7.84 30.52
N ALA A 143 -4.49 8.47 31.62
CA ALA A 143 -3.79 9.58 32.28
C ALA A 143 -2.26 9.43 32.36
N ALA A 144 -1.80 8.28 32.87
CA ALA A 144 -0.37 8.00 33.05
C ALA A 144 0.36 7.76 31.72
N LEU A 145 -0.34 7.19 30.73
CA LEU A 145 0.22 6.93 29.41
C LEU A 145 0.30 8.22 28.58
N GLY A 146 -0.76 9.02 28.61
CA GLY A 146 -0.89 10.25 27.84
C GLY A 146 0.07 11.36 28.27
N SER A 147 0.52 11.38 29.52
CA SER A 147 1.38 12.42 30.08
C SER A 147 2.88 12.10 30.09
N SER A 148 3.25 10.83 29.93
CA SER A 148 4.66 10.41 30.02
C SER A 148 5.43 10.73 28.73
N GLY A 149 6.45 11.59 28.83
CA GLY A 149 7.33 11.91 27.71
C GLY A 149 8.05 10.69 27.11
N ALA A 150 8.30 9.64 27.90
CA ALA A 150 8.94 8.41 27.41
C ALA A 150 8.10 7.69 26.33
N LEU A 151 6.77 7.85 26.37
CA LEU A 151 5.89 7.18 25.42
C LEU A 151 6.00 7.73 23.99
N ILE A 152 6.64 8.87 23.75
CA ILE A 152 6.92 9.33 22.38
C ILE A 152 7.79 8.29 21.67
N ALA A 153 8.93 7.94 22.25
CA ALA A 153 9.83 6.93 21.69
C ALA A 153 9.20 5.53 21.71
N ASN A 154 8.54 5.15 22.81
CA ASN A 154 8.00 3.80 22.96
C ASN A 154 6.85 3.51 21.99
N ARG A 155 5.97 4.49 21.72
CA ARG A 155 4.89 4.31 20.74
C ARG A 155 5.43 4.26 19.32
N ILE A 156 6.48 5.01 18.97
CA ILE A 156 7.17 4.87 17.67
C ILE A 156 7.81 3.49 17.55
N SER A 157 8.45 2.97 18.61
CA SER A 157 8.99 1.60 18.60
C SER A 157 7.89 0.56 18.39
N SER A 158 6.77 0.70 19.08
CA SER A 158 5.60 -0.17 18.94
C SER A 158 4.96 -0.10 17.55
N LEU A 159 4.91 1.10 16.95
CA LEU A 159 4.34 1.34 15.63
C LEU A 159 5.05 0.52 14.53
N PHE A 160 6.37 0.38 14.64
CA PHE A 160 7.20 -0.32 13.66
C PHE A 160 7.64 -1.73 14.10
N ASP A 161 7.22 -2.21 15.26
CA ASP A 161 7.71 -3.45 15.90
C ASP A 161 9.26 -3.53 15.96
N VAL A 162 9.91 -2.43 16.36
CA VAL A 162 11.38 -2.40 16.49
C VAL A 162 11.83 -2.64 17.94
N ARG A 163 12.97 -3.32 18.09
CA ARG A 163 13.41 -3.92 19.36
C ARG A 163 14.66 -3.29 19.98
N GLY A 164 15.16 -2.20 19.40
CA GLY A 164 16.30 -1.45 19.93
C GLY A 164 15.96 -0.61 21.17
N LEU A 165 16.93 0.18 21.62
CA LEU A 165 16.77 1.14 22.72
C LEU A 165 15.68 2.15 22.38
N SER A 166 14.68 2.28 23.24
CA SER A 166 13.59 3.24 23.07
C SER A 166 13.55 4.20 24.26
N CYS A 167 13.97 5.45 24.06
CA CYS A 167 14.08 6.41 25.17
C CYS A 167 13.88 7.87 24.76
N CYS A 168 13.45 8.68 25.73
CA CYS A 168 13.45 10.13 25.61
C CYS A 168 14.55 10.75 26.49
N ALA A 169 15.20 11.78 25.98
CA ALA A 169 16.22 12.54 26.71
C ALA A 169 15.76 13.97 26.96
N ASP A 170 16.05 14.48 28.16
CA ASP A 170 15.88 15.88 28.52
C ASP A 170 17.20 16.45 29.06
N SER A 171 17.89 17.20 28.20
CA SER A 171 19.04 18.03 28.55
C SER A 171 18.75 19.50 28.22
N GLY A 172 17.48 19.91 28.26
CA GLY A 172 17.01 21.22 27.84
C GLY A 172 17.13 21.41 26.33
N GLN A 173 17.72 22.52 25.90
CA GLN A 173 17.78 22.92 24.49
C GLN A 173 18.68 22.01 23.63
N SER A 174 19.51 21.16 24.24
CA SER A 174 20.40 20.21 23.55
C SER A 174 19.82 18.80 23.43
N SER A 175 18.63 18.53 23.97
CA SER A 175 18.05 17.17 24.10
C SER A 175 18.11 16.37 22.81
N SER A 176 17.63 16.93 21.69
CA SER A 176 17.59 16.21 20.42
C SER A 176 18.97 15.93 19.81
N LEU A 177 19.98 16.79 19.99
CA LEU A 177 21.35 16.47 19.55
C LEU A 177 22.06 15.50 20.49
N VAL A 178 21.72 15.48 21.78
CA VAL A 178 22.20 14.45 22.71
C VAL A 178 21.63 13.08 22.30
N SER A 179 20.33 13.00 21.99
CA SER A 179 19.71 11.78 21.44
C SER A 179 20.38 11.32 20.15
N LEU A 180 20.67 12.24 19.23
CA LEU A 180 21.39 11.94 17.99
C LEU A 180 22.81 11.43 18.25
N ALA A 181 23.56 12.07 19.15
CA ALA A 181 24.91 11.64 19.50
C ALA A 181 24.92 10.24 20.14
N LEU A 182 23.94 9.93 21.00
CA LEU A 182 23.80 8.59 21.56
C LEU A 182 23.50 7.55 20.48
N ALA A 183 22.59 7.84 19.54
CA ALA A 183 22.33 6.98 18.39
C ALA A 183 23.59 6.74 17.55
N CYS A 184 24.38 7.78 17.34
CA CYS A 184 25.62 7.68 16.59
C CYS A 184 26.65 6.78 17.30
N GLU A 185 26.76 6.85 18.63
CA GLU A 185 27.60 5.92 19.41
C GLU A 185 27.10 4.47 19.32
N ARG A 186 25.78 4.27 19.37
CA ARG A 186 25.14 2.96 19.26
C ARG A 186 25.41 2.31 17.89
N ILE A 187 25.28 3.07 16.81
CA ILE A 187 25.61 2.62 15.45
C ILE A 187 27.11 2.38 15.29
N ARG A 188 27.95 3.30 15.75
CA ARG A 188 29.41 3.19 15.65
C ARG A 188 29.96 1.98 16.40
N SER A 189 29.37 1.63 17.54
CA SER A 189 29.75 0.45 18.32
C SER A 189 29.26 -0.87 17.70
N GLY A 190 28.47 -0.83 16.63
CA GLY A 190 27.86 -2.00 15.99
C GLY A 190 26.73 -2.62 16.81
N ALA A 191 26.18 -1.87 17.77
CA ALA A 191 25.16 -2.40 18.66
C ALA A 191 23.74 -2.28 18.10
N VAL A 192 23.56 -1.43 17.08
CA VAL A 192 22.45 -1.42 16.10
C VAL A 192 23.01 -0.93 14.77
N ASP A 193 22.33 -1.19 13.66
CA ASP A 193 22.72 -0.68 12.33
C ASP A 193 21.92 0.58 11.91
N MET A 194 20.83 0.86 12.62
CA MET A 194 19.87 1.91 12.27
C MET A 194 19.26 2.53 13.53
N ALA A 195 18.92 3.81 13.46
CA ALA A 195 18.25 4.51 14.54
C ALA A 195 17.32 5.62 14.03
N ILE A 196 16.15 5.76 14.64
CA ILE A 196 15.25 6.90 14.48
C ILE A 196 15.56 7.90 15.59
N VAL A 197 15.96 9.12 15.21
CA VAL A 197 16.27 10.19 16.16
C VAL A 197 15.44 11.43 15.90
N GLY A 198 14.98 12.10 16.93
CA GLY A 198 14.14 13.28 16.73
C GLY A 198 13.99 14.17 17.95
N GLY A 199 13.10 15.15 17.80
CA GLY A 199 12.66 16.00 18.89
C GLY A 199 11.42 16.78 18.52
N VAL A 200 10.57 17.01 19.53
CA VAL A 200 9.28 17.69 19.40
C VAL A 200 9.07 18.69 20.52
N ASN A 201 8.41 19.80 20.22
CA ASN A 201 8.04 20.84 21.18
C ASN A 201 6.70 21.47 20.80
N LEU A 202 5.77 21.57 21.74
CA LEU A 202 4.51 22.30 21.60
C LEU A 202 4.25 23.13 22.85
N ILE A 203 3.61 24.29 22.68
CA ILE A 203 3.35 25.26 23.73
C ILE A 203 1.85 25.23 24.01
N VAL A 204 1.44 24.28 24.85
CA VAL A 204 0.03 24.06 25.18
C VAL A 204 -0.60 25.32 25.81
N ASP A 205 0.13 25.96 26.71
CA ASP A 205 -0.24 27.20 27.38
C ASP A 205 0.92 28.21 27.25
N PRO A 206 0.71 29.42 26.70
CA PRO A 206 1.76 30.43 26.57
C PRO A 206 2.30 30.88 27.94
N GLU A 207 1.51 30.82 29.02
CA GLU A 207 1.96 31.22 30.36
C GLU A 207 3.08 30.34 30.92
N SER A 208 3.25 29.12 30.40
CA SER A 208 4.43 28.28 30.69
C SER A 208 5.75 29.02 30.42
N GLY A 209 5.74 30.06 29.57
CA GLY A 209 6.89 30.92 29.28
C GLY A 209 7.19 32.00 30.33
N LEU A 210 6.31 32.26 31.32
CA LEU A 210 6.50 33.35 32.28
C LEU A 210 7.78 33.20 33.11
N GLY A 211 8.16 31.98 33.46
CA GLY A 211 9.44 31.70 34.12
C GLY A 211 10.64 32.14 33.28
N LEU A 212 10.60 31.89 31.97
CA LEU A 212 11.64 32.31 31.02
C LEU A 212 11.64 33.83 30.81
N ALA A 213 10.47 34.46 30.79
CA ALA A 213 10.35 35.92 30.74
C ALA A 213 10.97 36.57 31.98
N ASN A 214 10.66 36.07 33.17
CA ASN A 214 11.22 36.53 34.44
C ASN A 214 12.74 36.33 34.55
N LEU A 215 13.28 35.29 33.91
CA LEU A 215 14.73 35.09 33.77
C LEU A 215 15.39 36.06 32.76
N GLY A 216 14.60 36.85 32.03
CA GLY A 216 15.07 37.73 30.96
C GLY A 216 15.58 36.96 29.74
N ALA A 217 15.13 35.71 29.55
CA ALA A 217 15.56 34.86 28.45
C ALA A 217 14.77 35.11 27.16
N LEU A 218 13.54 35.63 27.26
CA LEU A 218 12.67 35.91 26.12
C LEU A 218 12.90 37.32 25.56
N SER A 219 12.85 37.44 24.24
CA SER A 219 12.99 38.69 23.50
C SER A 219 11.71 39.53 23.62
N PRO A 220 11.76 40.76 24.17
CA PRO A 220 10.60 41.65 24.22
C PRO A 220 10.09 42.07 22.84
N ASP A 221 10.94 41.99 21.82
CA ASP A 221 10.62 42.31 20.43
C ASP A 221 9.98 41.11 19.69
N GLY A 222 9.81 39.97 20.37
CA GLY A 222 9.21 38.76 19.79
C GLY A 222 10.03 38.14 18.67
N ARG A 223 11.36 38.35 18.63
CA ARG A 223 12.24 37.82 17.58
C ARG A 223 13.60 37.40 18.13
N CYS A 224 14.19 36.38 17.51
CA CYS A 224 15.61 36.04 17.70
C CYS A 224 16.49 36.97 16.84
N PHE A 225 17.28 37.81 17.49
CA PHE A 225 18.26 38.71 16.87
C PHE A 225 19.68 38.13 16.97
N SER A 226 19.85 36.87 16.53
CA SER A 226 21.12 36.12 16.64
C SER A 226 22.31 36.92 16.09
N PHE A 227 23.27 37.19 16.96
CA PHE A 227 24.53 37.92 16.76
C PHE A 227 24.39 39.42 16.44
N ASP A 228 23.19 39.97 16.44
CA ASP A 228 22.91 41.36 16.12
C ASP A 228 22.99 42.26 17.37
N GLU A 229 23.22 43.56 17.20
CA GLU A 229 23.19 44.55 18.30
C GLU A 229 21.89 44.57 19.11
N ARG A 230 20.78 44.12 18.51
CA ARG A 230 19.47 44.01 19.16
C ARG A 230 19.23 42.68 19.90
N ALA A 231 20.24 41.81 19.99
CA ALA A 231 20.16 40.57 20.75
C ALA A 231 19.72 40.83 22.20
N SER A 232 18.47 40.46 22.53
CA SER A 232 17.83 40.73 23.82
C SER A 232 17.17 39.50 24.45
N GLY A 233 17.20 38.36 23.78
CA GLY A 233 16.51 37.12 24.16
C GLY A 233 16.12 36.30 22.94
N PHE A 234 15.53 35.12 23.17
CA PHE A 234 14.94 34.30 22.11
C PHE A 234 13.42 34.41 22.08
N VAL A 235 12.81 33.98 20.97
CA VAL A 235 11.36 33.77 20.89
C VAL A 235 11.08 32.27 20.85
N ARG A 236 10.00 31.79 21.48
CA ARG A 236 9.66 30.36 21.53
C ARG A 236 9.08 29.88 20.20
N GLY A 237 9.15 28.58 19.93
CA GLY A 237 8.58 27.98 18.73
C GLY A 237 8.02 26.57 18.96
N GLU A 238 7.03 26.21 18.15
CA GLU A 238 6.38 24.91 18.10
C GLU A 238 6.81 24.11 16.85
N GLY A 239 6.82 22.79 16.97
CA GLY A 239 7.13 21.88 15.88
C GLY A 239 8.10 20.78 16.28
N GLY A 240 8.71 20.16 15.28
CA GLY A 240 9.68 19.11 15.50
C GLY A 240 10.32 18.61 14.22
N GLY A 241 11.26 17.70 14.38
CA GLY A 241 11.87 16.99 13.27
C GLY A 241 12.48 15.67 13.69
N PHE A 242 12.62 14.77 12.72
CA PHE A 242 13.22 13.47 12.88
C PHE A 242 14.22 13.19 11.76
N ALA A 243 15.18 12.30 12.02
CA ALA A 243 16.11 11.75 11.07
C ALA A 243 16.21 10.23 11.26
N LEU A 244 16.25 9.49 10.15
CA LEU A 244 16.57 8.06 10.14
C LEU A 244 18.06 7.92 9.80
N LEU A 245 18.81 7.37 10.75
CA LEU A 245 20.24 7.13 10.64
C LEU A 245 20.49 5.67 10.31
N LYS A 246 21.45 5.42 9.43
CA LYS A 246 21.89 4.07 9.08
C LYS A 246 23.40 4.04 8.92
N ARG A 247 24.01 2.90 9.18
CA ARG A 247 25.41 2.66 8.83
C ARG A 247 25.64 2.93 7.32
N LEU A 248 26.65 3.73 6.98
CA LEU A 248 26.84 4.22 5.62
C LEU A 248 27.09 3.09 4.62
N ASP A 249 27.86 2.07 4.99
CA ASP A 249 28.14 0.91 4.16
C ASP A 249 26.88 0.12 3.81
N HIS A 250 25.98 -0.07 4.79
CA HIS A 250 24.68 -0.70 4.55
C HIS A 250 23.75 0.20 3.73
N ALA A 251 23.79 1.53 3.92
CA ALA A 251 22.99 2.47 3.14
C ALA A 251 23.39 2.44 1.65
N VAL A 252 24.70 2.44 1.36
CA VAL A 252 25.22 2.31 0.00
C VAL A 252 24.88 0.94 -0.62
N ALA A 253 25.05 -0.15 0.15
CA ALA A 253 24.77 -1.50 -0.34
C ALA A 253 23.29 -1.73 -0.69
N GLU A 254 22.38 -1.12 0.06
CA GLU A 254 20.93 -1.22 -0.16
C GLU A 254 20.39 -0.16 -1.14
N GLY A 255 21.24 0.75 -1.63
CA GLY A 255 20.85 1.81 -2.56
C GLY A 255 19.93 2.86 -1.94
N ASP A 256 20.11 3.14 -0.65
CA ASP A 256 19.33 4.17 0.05
C ASP A 256 19.69 5.57 -0.45
N ARG A 257 18.71 6.48 -0.36
CA ARG A 257 18.98 7.92 -0.46
C ARG A 257 19.88 8.33 0.71
N ILE A 258 20.86 9.21 0.48
CA ILE A 258 21.72 9.76 1.53
C ILE A 258 21.72 11.29 1.43
N TYR A 259 21.09 11.98 2.39
CA TYR A 259 21.09 13.44 2.45
C TYR A 259 22.46 14.01 2.86
N ALA A 260 23.07 13.38 3.85
CA ALA A 260 24.37 13.77 4.41
C ALA A 260 24.97 12.59 5.20
N VAL A 261 26.24 12.71 5.55
CA VAL A 261 26.95 11.78 6.43
C VAL A 261 27.28 12.48 7.75
N VAL A 262 26.92 11.86 8.87
CA VAL A 262 27.38 12.28 10.19
C VAL A 262 28.81 11.77 10.38
N ARG A 263 29.77 12.70 10.36
CA ARG A 263 31.20 12.39 10.47
C ARG A 263 31.70 12.36 11.90
N GLY A 264 31.15 13.22 12.76
CA GLY A 264 31.55 13.31 14.16
C GLY A 264 30.52 14.05 14.98
N TRP A 265 30.54 13.81 16.29
CA TRP A 265 29.66 14.42 17.27
C TRP A 265 30.43 14.60 18.59
N GLY A 266 29.98 15.51 19.43
CA GLY A 266 30.53 15.78 20.75
C GLY A 266 29.41 16.13 21.71
N VAL A 267 29.47 15.62 22.94
CA VAL A 267 28.58 15.99 24.04
C VAL A 267 29.45 16.30 25.25
N GLY A 268 29.20 17.43 25.89
CA GLY A 268 29.97 17.91 27.04
C GLY A 268 29.09 18.67 28.04
N SER A 269 29.68 19.08 29.16
CA SER A 269 29.01 19.90 30.18
C SER A 269 29.82 21.18 30.46
N GLY A 270 29.10 22.27 30.70
CA GLY A 270 29.64 23.55 31.16
C GLY A 270 30.26 23.49 32.55
N GLY A 271 29.95 22.46 33.35
CA GLY A 271 30.45 22.34 34.71
C GLY A 271 30.03 23.51 35.61
N ALA A 272 30.90 23.94 36.52
CA ALA A 272 30.64 25.06 37.40
C ALA A 272 30.75 26.40 36.63
N SER A 273 29.62 27.08 36.43
CA SER A 273 29.52 28.44 35.88
C SER A 273 29.19 29.47 36.97
N SER A 274 29.29 30.77 36.66
CA SER A 274 28.99 31.88 37.59
C SER A 274 27.54 31.85 38.11
N ARG A 275 26.59 31.45 37.25
CA ARG A 275 25.23 31.05 37.58
C ARG A 275 24.90 29.86 36.71
N MET A 276 24.09 28.92 37.22
CA MET A 276 23.71 27.70 36.49
C MET A 276 23.33 27.91 35.00
N PRO A 277 22.51 28.92 34.62
CA PRO A 277 22.14 29.14 33.21
C PRO A 277 23.21 29.87 32.37
N ASP A 278 24.29 30.36 32.97
CA ASP A 278 25.32 31.10 32.24
C ASP A 278 26.14 30.12 31.37
N PRO A 279 26.31 30.40 30.06
CA PRO A 279 27.08 29.56 29.17
C PRO A 279 28.59 29.67 29.42
N SER A 280 29.35 28.70 28.91
CA SER A 280 30.82 28.65 29.02
C SER A 280 31.47 28.48 27.64
N SER A 281 32.25 29.47 27.21
CA SER A 281 32.91 29.46 25.90
C SER A 281 33.89 28.29 25.78
N GLY A 282 34.69 28.03 26.82
CA GLY A 282 35.65 26.91 26.82
C GLY A 282 34.98 25.54 26.78
N ALA A 283 33.81 25.38 27.43
CA ALA A 283 33.06 24.12 27.35
C ALA A 283 32.41 23.92 25.98
N GLN A 284 31.94 25.01 25.35
CA GLN A 284 31.45 24.98 23.97
C GLN A 284 32.58 24.64 22.99
N ALA A 285 33.75 25.29 23.13
CA ALA A 285 34.95 25.01 22.34
C ALA A 285 35.38 23.55 22.47
N ALA A 286 35.48 23.01 23.70
CA ALA A 286 35.82 21.61 23.95
C ALA A 286 34.82 20.62 23.30
N THR A 287 33.52 20.96 23.30
CA THR A 287 32.48 20.13 22.66
C THR A 287 32.65 20.11 21.14
N VAL A 288 32.90 21.27 20.52
CA VAL A 288 33.16 21.38 19.08
C VAL A 288 34.46 20.66 18.69
N LEU A 289 35.53 20.84 19.48
CA LEU A 289 36.81 20.16 19.31
C LEU A 289 36.64 18.64 19.31
N SER A 290 35.91 18.10 20.30
CA SER A 290 35.65 16.65 20.38
C SER A 290 34.92 16.10 19.14
N ALA A 291 33.97 16.87 18.58
CA ALA A 291 33.28 16.49 17.37
C ALA A 291 34.19 16.49 16.13
N LEU A 292 35.07 17.49 16.00
CA LEU A 292 36.04 17.61 14.90
C LEU A 292 37.12 16.52 14.96
N GLU A 293 37.66 16.25 16.17
CA GLU A 293 38.61 15.17 16.41
C GLU A 293 38.00 13.82 16.05
N ARG A 294 36.76 13.56 16.48
CA ARG A 294 36.02 12.33 16.12
C ARG A 294 35.79 12.22 14.61
N ALA A 295 35.50 13.33 13.95
CA ALA A 295 35.32 13.38 12.49
C ALA A 295 36.61 13.18 11.69
N ALA A 296 37.78 13.34 12.34
CA ALA A 296 39.08 13.47 11.68
C ALA A 296 39.07 14.56 10.59
N VAL A 297 38.38 15.67 10.85
CA VAL A 297 38.23 16.80 9.93
C VAL A 297 39.15 17.94 10.39
N PRO A 298 39.98 18.51 9.50
CA PRO A 298 40.79 19.67 9.84
C PRO A 298 39.88 20.89 10.10
N PHE A 299 40.31 21.78 10.99
CA PHE A 299 39.55 22.96 11.40
C PHE A 299 39.16 23.87 10.22
N ASP A 300 40.03 24.02 9.22
CA ASP A 300 39.74 24.80 8.01
C ASP A 300 38.78 24.09 7.05
N GLY A 301 38.43 22.82 7.33
CA GLY A 301 37.59 21.94 6.54
C GLY A 301 36.09 22.13 6.72
N VAL A 302 35.63 22.86 7.73
CA VAL A 302 34.21 23.23 7.93
C VAL A 302 33.90 24.53 7.21
N ASP A 303 32.80 24.60 6.45
CA ASP A 303 32.42 25.82 5.72
C ASP A 303 31.24 26.57 6.35
N TYR A 304 30.38 25.87 7.09
CA TYR A 304 29.15 26.42 7.64
C TYR A 304 28.93 25.95 9.09
N ILE A 305 28.45 26.85 9.95
CA ILE A 305 27.96 26.51 11.28
C ILE A 305 26.49 26.92 11.39
N GLU A 306 25.62 25.93 11.63
CA GLU A 306 24.30 26.15 12.20
C GLU A 306 24.46 26.27 13.71
N ALA A 307 24.44 27.51 14.19
CA ALA A 307 24.73 27.84 15.57
C ALA A 307 23.56 27.53 16.51
N HIS A 308 23.84 27.47 17.80
CA HIS A 308 22.79 27.55 18.80
C HIS A 308 22.10 28.91 18.70
N GLY A 309 22.85 30.01 18.63
CA GLY A 309 22.45 31.32 18.11
C GLY A 309 21.06 31.77 18.55
N THR A 310 20.86 31.94 19.86
CA THR A 310 19.56 32.27 20.45
C THR A 310 19.21 33.74 20.40
N GLY A 311 20.15 34.64 20.09
CA GLY A 311 19.87 36.08 20.15
C GLY A 311 19.96 36.64 21.56
N THR A 312 20.68 35.98 22.46
CA THR A 312 20.77 36.38 23.88
C THR A 312 22.01 37.24 24.12
N ARG A 313 21.90 38.23 25.01
CA ARG A 313 22.99 39.18 25.33
C ARG A 313 24.29 38.51 25.77
N LEU A 314 24.19 37.42 26.52
CA LEU A 314 25.35 36.67 27.03
C LEU A 314 25.70 35.47 26.14
N GLY A 315 24.70 34.78 25.59
CA GLY A 315 24.92 33.55 24.82
C GLY A 315 25.62 33.80 23.49
N ASP A 316 25.20 34.82 22.74
CA ASP A 316 25.77 35.08 21.42
C ASP A 316 27.27 35.42 21.50
N PRO A 317 27.75 36.34 22.37
CA PRO A 317 29.20 36.57 22.52
C PRO A 317 29.97 35.34 23.02
N THR A 318 29.36 34.53 23.89
CA THR A 318 29.99 33.32 24.44
C THR A 318 30.18 32.26 23.35
N GLU A 319 29.18 32.05 22.51
CA GLU A 319 29.25 31.13 21.38
C GLU A 319 30.29 31.55 20.35
N ILE A 320 30.34 32.83 20.00
CA ILE A 320 31.37 33.36 19.09
C ILE A 320 32.77 33.24 19.69
N SER A 321 32.93 33.47 21.00
CA SER A 321 34.22 33.29 21.68
C SER A 321 34.66 31.83 21.65
N GLY A 322 33.75 30.88 21.91
CA GLY A 322 34.05 29.44 21.82
C GLY A 322 34.39 28.99 20.41
N LEU A 323 33.68 29.47 19.40
CA LEU A 323 33.99 29.17 17.99
C LEU A 323 35.33 29.78 17.55
N ARG A 324 35.68 30.99 18.02
CA ARG A 324 37.01 31.57 17.77
C ARG A 324 38.12 30.70 18.34
N GLU A 325 37.98 30.25 19.58
CA GLU A 325 38.96 29.36 20.20
C GLU A 325 39.26 28.11 19.35
N VAL A 326 38.24 27.58 18.64
CA VAL A 326 38.41 26.41 17.77
C VAL A 326 38.94 26.77 16.38
N PHE A 327 38.46 27.86 15.77
CA PHE A 327 38.69 28.14 14.35
C PHE A 327 39.73 29.23 14.06
N GLN A 328 40.24 29.96 15.06
CA GLN A 328 41.16 31.09 14.90
C GLN A 328 42.55 30.69 14.40
N GLU A 329 43.04 29.47 14.70
CA GLU A 329 44.39 29.01 14.32
C GLU A 329 44.51 28.54 12.85
N THR A 330 43.47 28.69 12.05
CA THR A 330 43.35 28.00 10.75
C THR A 330 43.87 28.75 9.53
N GLY A 331 44.22 30.05 9.67
CA GLY A 331 44.70 30.85 8.55
C GLY A 331 43.72 30.95 7.38
N ARG A 332 42.41 30.87 7.65
CA ARG A 332 41.36 30.85 6.62
C ARG A 332 41.43 32.07 5.71
N SER A 333 41.30 31.82 4.41
CA SER A 333 41.24 32.87 3.39
C SER A 333 39.88 33.57 3.29
N ARG A 334 38.85 33.03 3.94
CA ARG A 334 37.50 33.60 4.00
C ARG A 334 36.85 33.37 5.38
N PRO A 335 35.98 34.29 5.85
CA PRO A 335 35.20 34.10 7.06
C PRO A 335 34.39 32.79 7.04
N LEU A 336 34.18 32.19 8.21
CA LEU A 336 33.32 31.03 8.39
C LEU A 336 31.85 31.46 8.29
N THR A 337 31.08 30.84 7.40
CA THR A 337 29.66 31.18 7.30
C THR A 337 28.91 30.63 8.52
N ILE A 338 28.06 31.44 9.15
CA ILE A 338 27.29 31.07 10.34
C ILE A 338 25.84 31.55 10.20
N GLY A 339 24.90 30.81 10.80
CA GLY A 339 23.50 31.20 10.86
C GLY A 339 22.73 30.46 11.95
N SER A 340 21.45 30.83 12.13
CA SER A 340 20.55 30.16 13.07
C SER A 340 19.13 30.10 12.53
N VAL A 341 18.58 28.89 12.46
CA VAL A 341 17.19 28.59 12.08
C VAL A 341 16.17 29.20 13.04
N LYS A 342 16.60 29.56 14.26
CA LYS A 342 15.74 30.20 15.26
C LYS A 342 15.25 31.57 14.82
N THR A 343 15.94 32.19 13.86
CA THR A 343 15.49 33.44 13.23
C THR A 343 14.30 33.25 12.30
N ASN A 344 14.06 32.01 11.84
CA ASN A 344 12.94 31.63 11.00
C ASN A 344 11.75 31.12 11.83
N VAL A 345 11.98 30.09 12.66
CA VAL A 345 10.92 29.32 13.34
C VAL A 345 10.89 29.49 14.87
N GLY A 346 11.69 30.41 15.41
CA GLY A 346 11.85 30.54 16.85
C GLY A 346 12.68 29.41 17.46
N HIS A 347 12.78 29.41 18.79
CA HIS A 347 13.49 28.40 19.55
C HIS A 347 12.55 27.28 19.97
N LEU A 348 12.69 26.10 19.34
CA LEU A 348 11.88 24.92 19.62
C LEU A 348 12.41 24.07 20.80
N GLU A 349 13.02 24.74 21.79
CA GLU A 349 13.50 24.13 23.04
C GLU A 349 14.16 22.74 22.85
N PRO A 350 13.63 21.58 23.33
CA PRO A 350 14.34 20.29 23.20
C PRO A 350 14.47 19.82 21.74
N ALA A 351 13.63 20.31 20.83
CA ALA A 351 13.67 20.02 19.39
C ALA A 351 14.59 20.97 18.60
N ALA A 352 15.13 22.03 19.21
CA ALA A 352 15.89 23.03 18.47
C ALA A 352 17.14 22.47 17.76
N GLY A 353 17.78 21.48 18.38
CA GLY A 353 18.94 20.80 17.84
C GLY A 353 18.68 20.06 16.54
N ILE A 354 17.68 19.16 16.52
CA ILE A 354 17.33 18.40 15.32
C ILE A 354 16.80 19.29 14.18
N VAL A 355 16.16 20.41 14.50
CA VAL A 355 15.67 21.36 13.49
C VAL A 355 16.85 22.06 12.79
N GLY A 356 17.88 22.44 13.56
CA GLY A 356 19.14 22.93 13.00
C GLY A 356 19.85 21.85 12.17
N PHE A 357 19.83 20.60 12.63
CA PHE A 357 20.38 19.46 11.91
C PHE A 357 19.70 19.24 10.55
N VAL A 358 18.35 19.24 10.50
CA VAL A 358 17.58 19.08 9.26
C VAL A 358 17.89 20.22 8.28
N LYS A 359 17.95 21.48 8.75
CA LYS A 359 18.36 22.62 7.91
C LYS A 359 19.78 22.41 7.34
N ALA A 360 20.75 22.05 8.18
CA ALA A 360 22.13 21.86 7.77
C ALA A 360 22.28 20.70 6.77
N ALA A 361 21.59 19.58 7.00
CA ALA A 361 21.55 18.44 6.08
C ALA A 361 20.94 18.84 4.72
N LEU A 362 19.84 19.60 4.70
CA LEU A 362 19.26 20.13 3.46
C LEU A 362 20.21 21.08 2.71
N CYS A 363 20.96 21.92 3.44
CA CYS A 363 21.98 22.78 2.82
C CYS A 363 23.12 22.00 2.17
N VAL A 364 23.54 20.90 2.81
CA VAL A 364 24.57 19.98 2.30
C VAL A 364 24.06 19.24 1.05
N ASP A 365 22.91 18.57 1.17
CA ASP A 365 22.22 17.81 0.10
C ASP A 365 22.00 18.67 -1.15
N ARG A 366 21.43 19.86 -0.97
CA ARG A 366 21.07 20.76 -2.07
C ARG A 366 22.20 21.68 -2.52
N ALA A 367 23.39 21.54 -1.93
CA ALA A 367 24.55 22.37 -2.23
C ALA A 367 24.23 23.88 -2.21
N HIS A 368 23.48 24.33 -1.21
CA HIS A 368 22.99 25.71 -1.13
C HIS A 368 22.95 26.20 0.32
N LEU A 369 23.41 27.43 0.57
CA LEU A 369 23.31 28.08 1.87
C LEU A 369 22.15 29.07 1.88
N VAL A 370 21.47 29.16 3.02
CA VAL A 370 20.25 29.97 3.21
C VAL A 370 20.50 31.13 4.17
N PRO A 371 19.74 32.24 4.08
CA PRO A 371 19.97 33.40 4.94
C PRO A 371 19.59 33.14 6.41
N SER A 372 20.28 33.84 7.32
CA SER A 372 19.84 34.00 8.71
C SER A 372 19.18 35.37 8.86
N LEU A 373 17.98 35.42 9.43
CA LEU A 373 17.19 36.64 9.46
C LEU A 373 17.63 37.58 10.58
N ASN A 374 17.08 38.79 10.56
CA ASN A 374 17.19 39.80 11.61
C ASN A 374 18.59 40.40 11.88
N PHE A 375 19.65 40.00 11.16
CA PHE A 375 20.99 40.55 11.32
C PHE A 375 21.26 41.81 10.45
N ARG A 376 21.65 42.91 11.09
CA ARG A 376 22.01 44.22 10.49
C ARG A 376 23.42 44.66 10.85
N SER A 377 23.79 44.62 12.12
CA SER A 377 25.11 45.02 12.64
C SER A 377 25.49 44.09 13.79
N PRO A 378 26.79 43.75 13.95
CA PRO A 378 27.24 42.88 15.03
C PRO A 378 26.90 43.43 16.41
N ASN A 379 26.63 42.52 17.34
CA ASN A 379 26.55 42.85 18.76
C ASN A 379 27.84 43.55 19.23
N PRO A 380 27.77 44.69 19.96
CA PRO A 380 28.95 45.43 20.42
C PRO A 380 29.96 44.59 21.22
N ALA A 381 29.53 43.53 21.91
CA ALA A 381 30.40 42.60 22.63
C ALA A 381 31.25 41.71 21.68
N ILE A 382 30.91 41.67 20.39
CA ILE A 382 31.60 40.99 19.30
C ILE A 382 31.72 41.93 18.08
N ALA A 383 32.14 43.18 18.31
CA ALA A 383 32.21 44.20 17.26
C ALA A 383 33.11 43.82 16.06
N ASP A 384 34.07 42.93 16.29
CA ASP A 384 34.99 42.36 15.30
C ASP A 384 34.46 41.07 14.63
N PHE A 385 33.22 40.65 14.90
CA PHE A 385 32.59 39.42 14.39
C PHE A 385 32.83 39.19 12.89
N GLN A 386 32.72 40.24 12.08
CA GLN A 386 32.83 40.16 10.63
C GLN A 386 34.24 39.86 10.10
N GLN A 387 35.26 39.88 10.97
CA GLN A 387 36.63 39.46 10.60
C GLN A 387 36.71 37.94 10.45
N ASP A 388 35.98 37.20 11.29
CA ASP A 388 36.07 35.74 11.39
C ASP A 388 34.83 35.03 10.83
N PHE A 389 33.66 35.69 10.87
CA PHE A 389 32.37 35.08 10.53
C PHE A 389 31.56 35.90 9.53
N GLU A 390 30.75 35.20 8.72
CA GLU A 390 29.82 35.79 7.76
C GLU A 390 28.39 35.28 8.00
N ILE A 391 27.43 36.20 8.13
CA ILE A 391 25.99 35.87 8.12
C ILE A 391 25.41 36.18 6.74
N LEU A 392 24.79 35.18 6.13
CA LEU A 392 24.14 35.34 4.84
C LEU A 392 22.83 36.11 4.98
N ARG A 393 22.66 37.12 4.13
CA ARG A 393 21.41 37.90 3.98
C ARG A 393 20.56 37.47 2.80
N ALA A 394 21.12 36.68 1.89
CA ALA A 394 20.44 36.07 0.77
C ALA A 394 20.99 34.66 0.55
N ALA A 395 20.14 33.77 0.03
CA ALA A 395 20.56 32.41 -0.32
C ALA A 395 21.61 32.43 -1.44
N ARG A 396 22.57 31.51 -1.39
CA ARG A 396 23.60 31.35 -2.44
C ARG A 396 24.00 29.89 -2.64
N PRO A 397 24.43 29.51 -3.87
CA PRO A 397 25.06 28.22 -4.09
C PRO A 397 26.26 27.99 -3.16
N TRP A 398 26.40 26.77 -2.65
CA TRP A 398 27.57 26.32 -1.92
C TRP A 398 28.54 25.67 -2.92
N PRO A 399 29.60 26.38 -3.34
CA PRO A 399 30.47 25.91 -4.42
C PRO A 399 31.15 24.58 -4.04
N SER A 400 31.29 23.70 -5.04
CA SER A 400 32.13 22.49 -4.90
C SER A 400 33.60 22.88 -4.99
N VAL A 401 34.43 22.28 -4.16
CA VAL A 401 35.88 22.40 -4.20
C VAL A 401 36.45 20.99 -4.40
N PRO A 402 37.20 20.73 -5.49
CA PRO A 402 37.76 19.41 -5.74
C PRO A 402 38.55 18.86 -4.55
N GLY A 403 38.26 17.61 -4.15
CA GLY A 403 38.92 16.95 -3.02
C GLY A 403 38.52 17.47 -1.63
N ARG A 404 37.55 18.38 -1.54
CA ARG A 404 37.05 18.91 -0.27
C ARG A 404 35.52 18.87 -0.24
N PRO A 405 34.91 17.91 0.49
CA PRO A 405 33.46 17.83 0.60
C PRO A 405 32.91 19.01 1.39
N ARG A 406 31.65 19.38 1.12
CA ARG A 406 30.93 20.40 1.90
C ARG A 406 30.71 19.90 3.31
N ARG A 407 31.04 20.71 4.31
CA ARG A 407 30.87 20.35 5.73
C ARG A 407 30.18 21.43 6.54
N ALA A 408 29.22 21.02 7.35
CA ALA A 408 28.50 21.85 8.29
C ALA A 408 28.69 21.36 9.73
N GLY A 409 28.85 22.27 10.68
CA GLY A 409 28.69 21.98 12.10
C GLY A 409 27.32 22.42 12.61
N VAL A 410 26.73 21.70 13.56
CA VAL A 410 25.44 22.02 14.17
C VAL A 410 25.59 22.03 15.69
N SER A 411 25.26 23.15 16.33
CA SER A 411 25.40 23.36 17.78
C SER A 411 24.07 23.44 18.51
N ALA A 412 23.97 22.81 19.67
CA ALA A 412 22.88 23.03 20.62
C ALA A 412 23.42 23.05 22.06
N PHE A 413 23.16 24.15 22.79
CA PHE A 413 23.67 24.36 24.14
C PHE A 413 22.51 24.50 25.11
N GLY A 414 22.38 23.54 26.02
CA GLY A 414 21.31 23.51 27.02
C GLY A 414 21.59 24.47 28.16
N MET A 415 20.55 25.12 28.67
CA MET A 415 20.65 26.03 29.82
C MET A 415 21.07 25.33 31.12
N GLY A 416 20.95 23.99 31.19
CA GLY A 416 21.53 23.18 32.28
C GLY A 416 23.04 22.96 32.15
N GLY A 417 23.67 23.49 31.10
CA GLY A 417 25.11 23.37 30.83
C GLY A 417 25.48 22.23 29.88
N THR A 418 24.56 21.34 29.49
CA THR A 418 24.85 20.25 28.54
C THR A 418 24.94 20.78 27.11
N ASN A 419 26.11 20.62 26.49
CA ASN A 419 26.42 21.09 25.14
C ASN A 419 26.49 19.90 24.19
N ALA A 420 26.00 20.07 22.97
CA ALA A 420 26.12 19.08 21.90
C ALA A 420 26.54 19.75 20.58
N HIS A 421 27.40 19.09 19.82
CA HIS A 421 27.83 19.52 18.48
C HIS A 421 27.93 18.33 17.52
N VAL A 422 27.57 18.51 16.25
CA VAL A 422 27.59 17.48 15.22
C VAL A 422 28.22 18.01 13.94
N ILE A 423 29.04 17.21 13.28
CA ILE A 423 29.66 17.50 11.98
C ILE A 423 28.96 16.67 10.90
N LEU A 424 28.35 17.37 9.94
CA LEU A 424 27.76 16.83 8.73
C LEU A 424 28.69 17.03 7.54
N GLU A 425 28.74 16.04 6.66
CA GLU A 425 29.49 16.05 5.42
C GLU A 425 28.59 15.66 4.24
N GLN A 426 28.92 16.20 3.07
CA GLN A 426 28.34 15.80 1.79
C GLN A 426 28.33 14.27 1.64
N ALA A 427 27.19 13.73 1.17
CA ALA A 427 27.11 12.33 0.80
C ALA A 427 28.21 11.96 -0.22
N PRO A 428 28.71 10.71 -0.23
CA PRO A 428 29.59 10.25 -1.29
C PRO A 428 28.95 10.55 -2.64
N GLU A 429 29.74 11.02 -3.62
CA GLU A 429 29.23 11.10 -4.99
C GLU A 429 28.64 9.74 -5.33
N GLU A 430 27.42 9.72 -5.88
CA GLU A 430 26.82 8.49 -6.39
C GLU A 430 27.88 7.83 -7.27
N GLN A 431 28.50 6.78 -6.75
CA GLN A 431 29.19 5.87 -7.61
C GLN A 431 28.07 5.44 -8.54
N THR A 432 28.21 5.75 -9.82
CA THR A 432 27.50 5.04 -10.86
C THR A 432 28.00 3.60 -10.79
N VAL A 433 27.55 2.90 -9.74
CA VAL A 433 27.41 1.47 -9.74
C VAL A 433 26.45 1.29 -10.90
N SER A 434 27.03 1.07 -12.09
CA SER A 434 26.33 0.41 -13.17
C SER A 434 25.63 -0.73 -12.46
N PRO A 435 24.28 -0.75 -12.40
CA PRO A 435 23.56 -1.67 -11.54
C PRO A 435 24.23 -3.00 -11.75
N SER A 436 24.92 -3.51 -10.71
CA SER A 436 25.52 -4.83 -10.80
C SER A 436 24.36 -5.68 -11.22
N ALA A 437 24.39 -6.22 -12.44
CA ALA A 437 23.29 -6.94 -13.03
C ALA A 437 22.74 -7.81 -11.90
N GLY A 438 21.59 -7.44 -11.36
CA GLY A 438 21.06 -8.13 -10.20
C GLY A 438 20.88 -9.54 -10.70
N GLU A 439 21.73 -10.45 -10.25
CA GLU A 439 21.58 -11.86 -10.57
C GLU A 439 20.24 -12.25 -9.94
N GLY A 440 19.18 -12.31 -10.77
CA GLY A 440 17.96 -13.05 -10.45
C GLY A 440 16.59 -12.36 -10.54
N LEU A 441 16.45 -11.09 -10.95
CA LEU A 441 15.11 -10.58 -11.28
C LEU A 441 14.87 -10.67 -12.78
N ASP A 442 14.31 -11.79 -13.22
CA ASP A 442 13.85 -11.98 -14.59
C ASP A 442 12.79 -10.92 -14.93
N SER A 443 13.10 -10.05 -15.90
CA SER A 443 12.14 -9.11 -16.48
C SER A 443 10.91 -9.86 -17.01
N VAL A 444 9.71 -9.44 -16.55
CA VAL A 444 8.43 -9.92 -17.10
C VAL A 444 8.08 -9.21 -18.41
N GLY A 445 8.60 -7.99 -18.59
CA GLY A 445 8.55 -7.22 -19.83
C GLY A 445 7.19 -6.68 -20.24
N LEU A 446 6.21 -6.55 -19.33
CA LEU A 446 4.83 -6.12 -19.64
C LEU A 446 4.78 -4.66 -20.09
N SER A 447 4.84 -4.43 -21.41
CA SER A 447 4.90 -3.10 -22.01
C SER A 447 3.51 -2.51 -22.26
N GLY A 448 3.36 -1.19 -22.10
CA GLY A 448 2.17 -0.42 -22.53
C GLY A 448 1.19 -0.01 -21.42
N VAL A 449 1.34 -0.53 -20.19
CA VAL A 449 0.54 -0.11 -19.01
C VAL A 449 1.44 0.00 -17.78
N VAL A 450 1.38 1.14 -17.10
CA VAL A 450 2.14 1.41 -15.88
C VAL A 450 1.19 1.42 -14.67
N PRO A 451 1.35 0.50 -13.70
CA PRO A 451 0.50 0.46 -12.53
C PRO A 451 0.94 1.50 -11.49
N TRP A 452 0.03 2.34 -11.02
CA TRP A 452 0.20 3.15 -9.81
C TRP A 452 -0.61 2.53 -8.69
N VAL A 453 0.08 1.94 -7.72
CA VAL A 453 -0.50 1.27 -6.57
C VAL A 453 -0.63 2.24 -5.41
N LEU A 454 -1.83 2.35 -4.85
CA LEU A 454 -2.13 3.18 -3.68
C LEU A 454 -2.80 2.32 -2.62
N SER A 455 -2.53 2.65 -1.37
CA SER A 455 -3.27 2.07 -0.26
C SER A 455 -3.38 3.04 0.91
N ALA A 456 -4.40 2.85 1.75
CA ALA A 456 -4.56 3.56 3.00
C ALA A 456 -5.38 2.75 4.03
N ARG A 457 -5.36 3.18 5.30
CA ARG A 457 -6.12 2.55 6.40
C ARG A 457 -7.63 2.74 6.29
N SER A 458 -8.06 3.79 5.57
CA SER A 458 -9.47 4.09 5.36
C SER A 458 -9.72 4.60 3.94
N GLU A 459 -10.98 4.49 3.47
CA GLU A 459 -11.39 5.01 2.16
C GLU A 459 -11.12 6.51 2.01
N LEU A 460 -11.36 7.30 3.07
CA LEU A 460 -11.11 8.74 3.04
C LEU A 460 -9.61 9.04 2.91
N ALA A 461 -8.76 8.27 3.60
CA ALA A 461 -7.32 8.37 3.48
C ALA A 461 -6.82 7.98 2.08
N LEU A 462 -7.41 6.95 1.45
CA LEU A 462 -7.08 6.55 0.08
C LEU A 462 -7.36 7.66 -0.93
N ARG A 463 -8.52 8.33 -0.79
CA ARG A 463 -8.88 9.51 -1.59
C ARG A 463 -7.92 10.68 -1.35
N GLY A 464 -7.58 10.93 -0.09
CA GLY A 464 -6.58 11.94 0.29
C GLY A 464 -5.20 11.65 -0.30
N GLN A 465 -4.79 10.38 -0.32
CA GLN A 465 -3.52 9.96 -0.89
C GLN A 465 -3.51 10.14 -2.42
N ALA A 466 -4.60 9.79 -3.10
CA ALA A 466 -4.75 10.02 -4.54
C ALA A 466 -4.68 11.53 -4.88
N ALA A 467 -5.33 12.38 -4.08
CA ALA A 467 -5.26 13.83 -4.25
C ALA A 467 -3.82 14.38 -4.10
N ARG A 468 -3.12 13.97 -3.04
CA ARG A 468 -1.72 14.39 -2.82
C ARG A 468 -0.79 13.95 -3.93
N LEU A 469 -0.92 12.69 -4.38
CA LEU A 469 -0.11 12.18 -5.48
C LEU A 469 -0.41 12.93 -6.79
N ARG A 470 -1.69 13.20 -7.07
CA ARG A 470 -2.10 13.96 -8.27
C ARG A 470 -1.48 15.35 -8.28
N ASP A 471 -1.55 16.08 -7.16
CA ASP A 471 -0.99 17.43 -7.05
C ASP A 471 0.53 17.42 -7.20
N PHE A 472 1.20 16.46 -6.55
CA PHE A 472 2.65 16.26 -6.68
C PHE A 472 3.07 16.00 -8.12
N VAL A 473 2.42 15.04 -8.78
CA VAL A 473 2.73 14.72 -10.17
C VAL A 473 2.45 15.94 -11.05
N THR A 474 1.31 16.61 -10.88
CA THR A 474 0.93 17.79 -11.68
C THR A 474 1.93 18.95 -11.53
N ALA A 475 2.50 19.14 -10.33
CA ALA A 475 3.47 20.20 -10.07
C ALA A 475 4.80 20.03 -10.84
N ASP A 476 5.15 18.81 -11.26
CA ASP A 476 6.35 18.52 -12.05
C ASP A 476 6.03 17.63 -13.26
N ALA A 477 6.01 18.25 -14.44
CA ALA A 477 5.78 17.56 -15.71
C ALA A 477 6.95 16.68 -16.16
N SER A 478 8.13 16.80 -15.54
CA SER A 478 9.32 16.02 -15.89
C SER A 478 9.34 14.60 -15.27
N LEU A 479 8.46 14.33 -14.31
CA LEU A 479 8.37 13.03 -13.65
C LEU A 479 7.90 11.94 -14.62
N SER A 480 8.69 10.86 -14.70
CA SER A 480 8.35 9.64 -15.42
C SER A 480 7.21 8.88 -14.72
N THR A 481 6.24 8.38 -15.48
CA THR A 481 5.16 7.54 -14.95
C THR A 481 5.70 6.24 -14.37
N ALA A 482 6.75 5.67 -14.96
CA ALA A 482 7.41 4.46 -14.48
C ALA A 482 8.14 4.68 -13.16
N ASP A 483 8.84 5.82 -12.99
CA ASP A 483 9.51 6.16 -11.72
C ASP A 483 8.49 6.35 -10.59
N VAL A 484 7.35 7.00 -10.88
CA VAL A 484 6.24 7.16 -9.92
C VAL A 484 5.68 5.79 -9.54
N GLY A 485 5.32 4.96 -10.52
CA GLY A 485 4.73 3.64 -10.28
C GLY A 485 5.67 2.71 -9.50
N TYR A 486 6.95 2.69 -9.88
CA TYR A 486 7.97 1.90 -9.20
C TYR A 486 8.19 2.36 -7.76
N SER A 487 8.22 3.67 -7.53
CA SER A 487 8.38 4.23 -6.19
C SER A 487 7.16 3.92 -5.31
N LEU A 488 5.95 3.97 -5.85
CA LEU A 488 4.74 3.56 -5.14
C LEU A 488 4.80 2.08 -4.73
N ALA A 489 5.23 1.21 -5.65
CA ALA A 489 5.31 -0.22 -5.43
C ALA A 489 6.40 -0.64 -4.43
N SER A 490 7.58 -0.01 -4.49
CA SER A 490 8.77 -0.45 -3.75
C SER A 490 9.02 0.28 -2.43
N THR A 491 8.39 1.45 -2.20
CA THR A 491 8.75 2.34 -1.08
C THR A 491 7.61 2.66 -0.13
N ARG A 492 6.42 2.09 -0.34
CA ARG A 492 5.22 2.37 0.47
C ARG A 492 4.66 1.10 1.09
N SER A 493 4.14 1.23 2.30
CA SER A 493 3.41 0.17 3.00
C SER A 493 2.09 -0.12 2.28
N ALA A 494 1.69 -1.38 2.21
CA ALA A 494 0.40 -1.80 1.67
C ALA A 494 -0.64 -1.93 2.80
N PHE A 495 -1.64 -1.07 2.81
CA PHE A 495 -2.76 -1.03 3.75
C PHE A 495 -4.01 -1.73 3.22
N GLU A 496 -5.10 -1.64 3.95
CA GLU A 496 -6.35 -2.38 3.76
C GLU A 496 -7.15 -1.86 2.57
N HIS A 497 -7.38 -0.54 2.48
CA HIS A 497 -8.07 0.07 1.34
C HIS A 497 -7.07 0.28 0.22
N ARG A 498 -7.27 -0.38 -0.92
CA ARG A 498 -6.31 -0.40 -2.03
C ARG A 498 -6.94 0.09 -3.32
N ALA A 499 -6.14 0.79 -4.12
CA ALA A 499 -6.45 1.15 -5.50
C ALA A 499 -5.24 0.90 -6.40
N VAL A 500 -5.47 0.41 -7.61
CA VAL A 500 -4.45 0.32 -8.66
C VAL A 500 -4.96 1.10 -9.87
N VAL A 501 -4.21 2.13 -10.26
CA VAL A 501 -4.46 2.88 -11.48
C VAL A 501 -3.60 2.31 -12.60
N LEU A 502 -4.23 1.93 -13.71
CA LEU A 502 -3.62 1.32 -14.89
C LEU A 502 -3.67 2.33 -16.05
N GLY A 503 -2.55 3.02 -16.29
CA GLY A 503 -2.41 4.01 -17.36
C GLY A 503 -1.25 3.72 -18.29
N GLY A 504 -1.46 3.85 -19.61
CA GLY A 504 -0.40 3.79 -20.62
C GLY A 504 0.40 5.10 -20.76
N GLY A 505 0.03 6.13 -19.99
CA GLY A 505 0.71 7.41 -19.98
C GLY A 505 0.23 8.33 -18.85
N ARG A 506 0.83 9.52 -18.80
CA ARG A 506 0.62 10.48 -17.70
C ARG A 506 -0.82 10.96 -17.58
N GLU A 507 -1.46 11.33 -18.69
CA GLU A 507 -2.84 11.82 -18.69
C GLU A 507 -3.82 10.76 -18.19
N GLU A 508 -3.66 9.52 -18.66
CA GLU A 508 -4.49 8.39 -18.22
C GLU A 508 -4.28 8.09 -16.73
N SER A 509 -3.05 8.19 -16.24
CA SER A 509 -2.71 7.97 -14.82
C SER A 509 -3.31 9.07 -13.93
N LEU A 510 -3.24 10.34 -14.36
CA LEU A 510 -3.88 11.46 -13.65
C LEU A 510 -5.41 11.34 -13.63
N SER A 511 -6.01 10.94 -14.74
CA SER A 511 -7.46 10.68 -14.81
C SER A 511 -7.88 9.54 -13.87
N GLY A 512 -7.07 8.48 -13.77
CA GLY A 512 -7.30 7.42 -12.80
C GLY A 512 -7.19 7.89 -11.34
N LEU A 513 -6.23 8.74 -11.01
CA LEU A 513 -6.16 9.36 -9.69
C LEU A 513 -7.37 10.25 -9.39
N ASP A 514 -7.87 10.99 -10.37
CA ASP A 514 -9.10 11.76 -10.22
C ASP A 514 -10.32 10.88 -9.93
N ALA A 515 -10.42 9.72 -10.57
CA ALA A 515 -11.47 8.73 -10.27
C ALA A 515 -11.34 8.16 -8.86
N VAL A 516 -10.13 7.80 -8.41
CA VAL A 516 -9.89 7.34 -7.03
C VAL A 516 -10.27 8.45 -6.04
N ARG A 517 -9.82 9.69 -6.27
CA ARG A 517 -10.12 10.86 -5.43
C ARG A 517 -11.62 11.10 -5.28
N ALA A 518 -12.37 10.98 -6.38
CA ALA A 518 -13.82 11.17 -6.38
C ALA A 518 -14.59 9.97 -5.79
N GLY A 519 -13.96 8.80 -5.67
CA GLY A 519 -14.64 7.56 -5.32
C GLY A 519 -15.40 6.93 -6.50
N GLU A 520 -15.17 7.40 -7.72
CA GLU A 520 -15.94 7.04 -8.92
C GLU A 520 -15.37 5.81 -9.65
N GLY A 521 -16.26 5.02 -10.25
CA GLY A 521 -15.88 3.87 -11.07
C GLY A 521 -15.09 4.29 -12.31
N SER A 522 -14.00 3.58 -12.61
CA SER A 522 -13.22 3.75 -13.83
C SER A 522 -12.71 2.40 -14.32
N THR A 523 -12.54 2.26 -15.63
CA THR A 523 -11.95 1.05 -16.24
C THR A 523 -10.48 0.91 -15.98
N ARG A 524 -9.83 2.02 -15.66
CA ARG A 524 -8.40 2.11 -15.38
C ARG A 524 -8.10 1.99 -13.90
N VAL A 525 -9.12 1.80 -13.08
CA VAL A 525 -8.97 1.79 -11.63
C VAL A 525 -9.61 0.53 -11.09
N VAL A 526 -8.78 -0.31 -10.47
CA VAL A 526 -9.23 -1.45 -9.68
C VAL A 526 -9.14 -1.04 -8.21
N ARG A 527 -10.24 -1.20 -7.47
CA ARG A 527 -10.35 -0.86 -6.04
C ARG A 527 -10.85 -2.05 -5.26
N GLY A 528 -10.44 -2.13 -4.00
CA GLY A 528 -10.87 -3.17 -3.09
C GLY A 528 -10.39 -2.90 -1.68
N VAL A 529 -10.93 -3.68 -0.74
CA VAL A 529 -10.50 -3.71 0.65
C VAL A 529 -10.03 -5.12 0.94
N THR A 530 -8.92 -5.24 1.66
CA THR A 530 -8.44 -6.54 2.13
C THR A 530 -9.25 -6.98 3.34
N GLU A 531 -10.06 -8.03 3.19
CA GLU A 531 -10.86 -8.61 4.27
C GLU A 531 -10.40 -10.05 4.54
N GLY A 532 -10.12 -10.36 5.80
CA GLY A 532 -9.73 -11.71 6.22
C GLY A 532 -8.36 -12.17 5.72
N SER A 533 -8.08 -13.45 5.91
CA SER A 533 -6.85 -14.09 5.43
C SER A 533 -7.02 -14.57 3.99
N VAL A 534 -6.03 -14.28 3.15
CA VAL A 534 -5.92 -14.90 1.82
C VAL A 534 -5.65 -16.39 2.01
N GLY A 535 -6.51 -17.21 1.40
CA GLY A 535 -6.38 -18.66 1.39
C GLY A 535 -5.46 -19.16 0.28
N ARG A 536 -5.61 -20.44 -0.05
CA ARG A 536 -4.75 -21.12 -1.02
C ARG A 536 -4.91 -20.55 -2.44
N VAL A 537 -3.79 -20.35 -3.15
CA VAL A 537 -3.80 -20.05 -4.60
C VAL A 537 -3.91 -21.33 -5.42
N VAL A 538 -4.96 -21.41 -6.25
CA VAL A 538 -5.30 -22.52 -7.15
C VAL A 538 -5.19 -22.05 -8.59
N PHE A 539 -4.35 -22.71 -9.39
CA PHE A 539 -4.37 -22.52 -10.84
C PHE A 539 -5.32 -23.49 -11.51
N VAL A 540 -6.22 -22.96 -12.32
CA VAL A 540 -7.25 -23.69 -13.03
C VAL A 540 -6.95 -23.69 -14.52
N PHE A 541 -6.82 -24.87 -15.11
CA PHE A 541 -6.45 -25.05 -16.52
C PHE A 541 -7.64 -25.61 -17.31
N PRO A 542 -8.33 -24.82 -18.14
CA PRO A 542 -9.48 -25.31 -18.87
C PRO A 542 -9.10 -26.27 -20.02
N GLY A 543 -10.12 -26.94 -20.55
CA GLY A 543 -10.02 -27.77 -21.75
C GLY A 543 -10.13 -26.95 -23.04
N GLN A 544 -10.65 -27.57 -24.10
CA GLN A 544 -10.94 -26.88 -25.37
C GLN A 544 -12.16 -25.95 -25.22
N GLY A 545 -12.11 -24.78 -25.86
CA GLY A 545 -13.19 -23.78 -25.85
C GLY A 545 -12.72 -22.35 -25.59
N SER A 546 -11.52 -22.18 -25.02
CA SER A 546 -10.91 -20.88 -24.73
C SER A 546 -10.10 -20.30 -25.89
N GLN A 547 -9.83 -21.08 -26.95
CA GLN A 547 -9.00 -20.67 -28.08
C GLN A 547 -9.66 -19.59 -28.96
N TRP A 548 -8.82 -18.75 -29.56
CA TRP A 548 -9.19 -17.82 -30.63
C TRP A 548 -7.96 -17.47 -31.46
N VAL A 549 -8.16 -17.02 -32.71
CA VAL A 549 -7.06 -16.69 -33.62
C VAL A 549 -6.28 -15.49 -33.08
N GLY A 550 -4.96 -15.66 -32.89
CA GLY A 550 -4.10 -14.62 -32.32
C GLY A 550 -4.13 -14.54 -30.79
N MET A 551 -4.59 -15.59 -30.11
CA MET A 551 -4.77 -15.62 -28.64
C MET A 551 -3.53 -15.32 -27.79
N GLY A 552 -2.32 -15.39 -28.34
CA GLY A 552 -1.09 -14.97 -27.67
C GLY A 552 -0.30 -13.91 -28.42
N ARG A 553 -0.84 -13.35 -29.51
CA ARG A 553 -0.10 -12.44 -30.41
C ARG A 553 0.45 -11.22 -29.68
N ARG A 554 -0.39 -10.54 -28.90
CA ARG A 554 0.01 -9.32 -28.19
C ARG A 554 0.98 -9.66 -27.07
N LEU A 555 0.63 -10.60 -26.22
CA LEU A 555 1.47 -10.99 -25.09
C LEU A 555 2.83 -11.56 -25.50
N TYR A 556 2.95 -12.19 -26.67
CA TYR A 556 4.22 -12.63 -27.24
C TYR A 556 5.14 -11.45 -27.62
N ALA A 557 4.57 -10.30 -27.98
CA ALA A 557 5.34 -9.07 -28.24
C ALA A 557 5.53 -8.21 -26.98
N GLU A 558 4.59 -8.29 -26.04
CA GLU A 558 4.49 -7.44 -24.85
C GLU A 558 5.01 -8.12 -23.57
N SER A 559 5.47 -9.37 -23.59
CA SER A 559 6.03 -10.04 -22.40
C SER A 559 7.14 -11.02 -22.76
N ASP A 560 8.35 -10.74 -22.27
CA ASP A 560 9.51 -11.60 -22.49
C ASP A 560 9.34 -12.99 -21.85
N VAL A 561 8.70 -13.06 -20.67
CA VAL A 561 8.43 -14.33 -19.97
C VAL A 561 7.47 -15.20 -20.76
N PHE A 562 6.41 -14.60 -21.31
CA PHE A 562 5.45 -15.33 -22.14
C PHE A 562 6.11 -15.81 -23.44
N ALA A 563 6.85 -14.94 -24.14
CA ALA A 563 7.55 -15.28 -25.37
C ALA A 563 8.54 -16.44 -25.17
N ARG A 564 9.39 -16.37 -24.14
CA ARG A 564 10.31 -17.48 -23.79
C ARG A 564 9.57 -18.77 -23.49
N GLY A 565 8.43 -18.69 -22.79
CA GLY A 565 7.57 -19.84 -22.52
C GLY A 565 7.08 -20.51 -23.81
N ILE A 566 6.59 -19.71 -24.76
CA ILE A 566 6.12 -20.20 -26.05
C ILE A 566 7.27 -20.81 -26.86
N ASP A 567 8.44 -20.17 -26.89
CA ASP A 567 9.62 -20.67 -27.62
C ASP A 567 10.15 -22.00 -27.06
N GLU A 568 10.10 -22.17 -25.74
CA GLU A 568 10.42 -23.46 -25.10
C GLU A 568 9.38 -24.54 -25.42
N CYS A 569 8.09 -24.20 -25.38
CA CYS A 569 7.04 -25.13 -25.77
C CYS A 569 7.15 -25.52 -27.25
N ALA A 570 7.51 -24.58 -28.13
CA ALA A 570 7.71 -24.81 -29.55
C ALA A 570 8.83 -25.83 -29.78
N ARG A 571 9.98 -25.66 -29.11
CA ARG A 571 11.09 -26.63 -29.16
C ARG A 571 10.73 -28.00 -28.62
N ALA A 572 9.94 -28.06 -27.54
CA ALA A 572 9.49 -29.33 -26.96
C ALA A 572 8.48 -30.07 -27.86
N LEU A 573 7.65 -29.34 -28.61
CA LEU A 573 6.65 -29.89 -29.52
C LEU A 573 7.19 -30.25 -30.90
N GLU A 574 8.27 -29.60 -31.35
CA GLU A 574 8.87 -29.77 -32.68
C GLU A 574 9.04 -31.23 -33.14
N PRO A 575 9.44 -32.20 -32.29
CA PRO A 575 9.57 -33.60 -32.72
C PRO A 575 8.24 -34.30 -33.06
N TRP A 576 7.10 -33.72 -32.65
CA TRP A 576 5.80 -34.38 -32.63
C TRP A 576 4.75 -33.74 -33.56
N ILE A 577 5.01 -32.53 -34.06
CA ILE A 577 4.10 -31.74 -34.91
C ILE A 577 4.74 -31.41 -36.27
N ASP A 578 3.92 -31.11 -37.27
CA ASP A 578 4.33 -30.73 -38.63
C ASP A 578 4.00 -29.26 -38.99
N TRP A 579 3.67 -28.46 -37.98
CA TRP A 579 3.29 -27.04 -38.09
C TRP A 579 4.04 -26.19 -37.06
N SER A 580 4.07 -24.86 -37.25
CA SER A 580 4.75 -23.92 -36.36
C SER A 580 3.84 -23.46 -35.21
N LEU A 581 4.24 -23.75 -33.95
CA LEU A 581 3.51 -23.26 -32.78
C LEU A 581 3.46 -21.73 -32.74
N VAL A 582 4.60 -21.08 -33.01
CA VAL A 582 4.72 -19.63 -32.96
C VAL A 582 3.76 -18.99 -33.97
N ASP A 583 3.67 -19.55 -35.18
CA ASP A 583 2.75 -19.06 -36.23
C ASP A 583 1.29 -19.16 -35.75
N VAL A 584 0.91 -20.27 -35.12
CA VAL A 584 -0.46 -20.47 -34.59
C VAL A 584 -0.79 -19.49 -33.46
N VAL A 585 0.11 -19.32 -32.50
CA VAL A 585 -0.09 -18.42 -31.34
C VAL A 585 -0.14 -16.96 -31.76
N THR A 586 0.72 -16.58 -32.71
CA THR A 586 0.76 -15.22 -33.28
C THR A 586 -0.27 -15.03 -34.40
N GLY A 587 -0.95 -16.08 -34.87
CA GLY A 587 -1.92 -16.02 -35.96
C GLY A 587 -1.32 -15.52 -37.28
N ALA A 588 -0.11 -15.96 -37.63
CA ALA A 588 0.51 -15.65 -38.92
C ALA A 588 -0.31 -16.25 -40.08
N ASP A 589 -0.16 -15.74 -41.31
CA ASP A 589 -0.89 -16.25 -42.48
C ASP A 589 -0.57 -17.73 -42.79
N SER A 590 0.61 -18.21 -42.37
CA SER A 590 1.05 -19.61 -42.46
C SER A 590 0.49 -20.52 -41.34
N ALA A 591 -0.26 -19.97 -40.39
CA ALA A 591 -0.74 -20.71 -39.23
C ALA A 591 -1.66 -21.87 -39.62
N ALA A 592 -1.45 -23.03 -38.99
CA ALA A 592 -2.40 -24.13 -39.07
C ALA A 592 -3.74 -23.74 -38.41
N SER A 593 -4.85 -24.25 -38.96
CA SER A 593 -6.20 -23.91 -38.47
C SER A 593 -6.42 -24.41 -37.04
N LEU A 594 -6.92 -23.54 -36.16
CA LEU A 594 -7.37 -23.88 -34.80
C LEU A 594 -8.64 -24.75 -34.77
N GLU A 595 -9.25 -25.04 -35.92
CA GLU A 595 -10.35 -26.02 -36.03
C GLU A 595 -9.84 -27.47 -35.91
N ARG A 596 -8.54 -27.70 -36.20
CA ARG A 596 -7.91 -29.02 -36.08
C ARG A 596 -7.59 -29.33 -34.62
N VAL A 597 -8.06 -30.48 -34.12
CA VAL A 597 -7.81 -30.93 -32.74
C VAL A 597 -6.31 -31.10 -32.44
N ASP A 598 -5.55 -31.60 -33.41
CA ASP A 598 -4.11 -31.81 -33.32
C ASP A 598 -3.30 -30.52 -33.33
N VAL A 599 -3.93 -29.38 -33.64
CA VAL A 599 -3.35 -28.03 -33.54
C VAL A 599 -3.80 -27.33 -32.25
N VAL A 600 -5.11 -27.33 -31.98
CA VAL A 600 -5.69 -26.55 -30.87
C VAL A 600 -5.23 -27.05 -29.49
N GLN A 601 -5.12 -28.37 -29.30
CA GLN A 601 -4.75 -28.93 -28.01
C GLN A 601 -3.30 -28.57 -27.62
N PRO A 602 -2.27 -28.81 -28.47
CA PRO A 602 -0.91 -28.39 -28.16
C PRO A 602 -0.75 -26.87 -28.07
N ALA A 603 -1.46 -26.09 -28.89
CA ALA A 603 -1.41 -24.63 -28.83
C ALA A 603 -1.98 -24.08 -27.51
N LEU A 604 -3.13 -24.60 -27.05
CA LEU A 604 -3.70 -24.25 -25.75
C LEU A 604 -2.78 -24.65 -24.61
N PHE A 605 -2.21 -25.87 -24.64
CA PHE A 605 -1.22 -26.30 -23.65
C PHE A 605 -0.06 -25.31 -23.53
N ALA A 606 0.55 -24.93 -24.65
CA ALA A 606 1.68 -24.01 -24.66
C ALA A 606 1.31 -22.61 -24.12
N VAL A 607 0.15 -22.09 -24.50
CA VAL A 607 -0.35 -20.80 -23.98
C VAL A 607 -0.59 -20.89 -22.48
N MET A 608 -1.30 -21.91 -21.99
CA MET A 608 -1.58 -22.07 -20.56
C MET A 608 -0.31 -22.22 -19.71
N VAL A 609 0.65 -23.03 -20.16
CA VAL A 609 1.95 -23.18 -19.47
C VAL A 609 2.73 -21.87 -19.45
N SER A 610 2.69 -21.11 -20.55
CA SER A 610 3.37 -19.81 -20.65
C SER A 610 2.71 -18.73 -19.80
N LEU A 611 1.38 -18.68 -19.73
CA LEU A 611 0.64 -17.81 -18.82
C LEU A 611 0.91 -18.14 -17.34
N ALA A 612 1.01 -19.42 -16.99
CA ALA A 612 1.37 -19.83 -15.63
C ALA A 612 2.76 -19.31 -15.22
N ARG A 613 3.70 -19.23 -16.17
CA ARG A 613 5.03 -18.64 -15.94
C ARG A 613 4.95 -17.13 -15.72
N VAL A 614 4.12 -16.42 -16.48
CA VAL A 614 3.86 -14.99 -16.27
C VAL A 614 3.33 -14.75 -14.86
N TRP A 615 2.29 -15.47 -14.43
CA TRP A 615 1.75 -15.35 -13.08
C TRP A 615 2.80 -15.59 -11.98
N ARG A 616 3.61 -16.65 -12.12
CA ARG A 616 4.70 -16.95 -11.17
C ARG A 616 5.74 -15.85 -11.11
N SER A 617 6.10 -15.24 -12.24
CA SER A 617 7.05 -14.12 -12.29
C SER A 617 6.52 -12.86 -11.60
N LEU A 618 5.19 -12.73 -11.51
CA LEU A 618 4.49 -11.67 -10.76
C LEU A 618 4.25 -12.03 -9.30
N GLY A 619 4.87 -13.11 -8.79
CA GLY A 619 4.76 -13.56 -7.39
C GLY A 619 3.52 -14.39 -7.08
N VAL A 620 2.63 -14.63 -8.05
CA VAL A 620 1.44 -15.47 -7.87
C VAL A 620 1.81 -16.92 -8.16
N VAL A 621 2.02 -17.71 -7.11
CA VAL A 621 2.48 -19.10 -7.22
C VAL A 621 1.37 -20.05 -6.75
N PRO A 622 1.03 -21.10 -7.52
CA PRO A 622 -0.01 -22.04 -7.13
C PRO A 622 0.48 -22.98 -6.04
N GLU A 623 -0.36 -23.15 -5.01
CA GLU A 623 -0.23 -24.21 -4.02
C GLU A 623 -1.04 -25.45 -4.41
N ALA A 624 -2.06 -25.27 -5.27
CA ALA A 624 -2.80 -26.35 -5.91
C ALA A 624 -3.03 -26.08 -7.40
N VAL A 625 -3.21 -27.14 -8.17
CA VAL A 625 -3.60 -27.09 -9.58
C VAL A 625 -4.78 -28.03 -9.85
N VAL A 626 -5.65 -27.61 -10.76
CA VAL A 626 -6.73 -28.44 -11.31
C VAL A 626 -6.82 -28.20 -12.81
N GLY A 627 -7.03 -29.27 -13.58
CA GLY A 627 -7.20 -29.19 -15.02
C GLY A 627 -8.51 -29.81 -15.47
N HIS A 628 -9.10 -29.27 -16.54
CA HIS A 628 -10.30 -29.82 -17.17
C HIS A 628 -9.92 -30.62 -18.42
N SER A 629 -10.13 -31.94 -18.40
CA SER A 629 -9.75 -32.84 -19.51
C SER A 629 -8.27 -32.66 -19.88
N GLN A 630 -7.96 -32.22 -21.11
CA GLN A 630 -6.59 -31.96 -21.55
C GLN A 630 -5.86 -30.87 -20.75
N GLY A 631 -6.59 -29.98 -20.08
CA GLY A 631 -6.01 -28.98 -19.19
C GLY A 631 -5.20 -29.60 -18.04
N GLU A 632 -5.48 -30.86 -17.66
CA GLU A 632 -4.65 -31.58 -16.68
C GLU A 632 -3.21 -31.80 -17.14
N ILE A 633 -2.94 -31.85 -18.46
CA ILE A 633 -1.57 -31.96 -18.97
C ILE A 633 -0.79 -30.67 -18.65
N ALA A 634 -1.43 -29.50 -18.82
CA ALA A 634 -0.85 -28.22 -18.43
C ALA A 634 -0.69 -28.13 -16.90
N ALA A 635 -1.70 -28.55 -16.12
CA ALA A 635 -1.62 -28.60 -14.67
C ALA A 635 -0.46 -29.49 -14.18
N ALA A 636 -0.26 -30.65 -14.80
CA ALA A 636 0.82 -31.59 -14.48
C ALA A 636 2.20 -31.00 -14.81
N CYS A 637 2.34 -30.34 -15.98
CA CYS A 637 3.56 -29.63 -16.33
C CYS A 637 3.86 -28.48 -15.36
N VAL A 638 2.86 -27.63 -15.05
CA VAL A 638 3.05 -26.45 -14.20
C VAL A 638 3.36 -26.85 -12.77
N SER A 639 2.70 -27.86 -12.23
CA SER A 639 3.02 -28.40 -10.89
C SER A 639 4.41 -29.05 -10.82
N GLY A 640 5.06 -29.32 -11.96
CA GLY A 640 6.35 -30.04 -12.01
C GLY A 640 6.19 -31.57 -11.94
N ALA A 641 4.96 -32.07 -12.02
CA ALA A 641 4.66 -33.49 -12.08
C ALA A 641 5.07 -34.13 -13.42
N LEU A 642 5.13 -33.34 -14.49
CA LEU A 642 5.67 -33.71 -15.78
C LEU A 642 6.73 -32.70 -16.22
N SER A 643 7.77 -33.20 -16.91
CA SER A 643 8.68 -32.34 -17.67
C SER A 643 7.92 -31.67 -18.83
N LEU A 644 8.48 -30.58 -19.35
CA LEU A 644 7.91 -29.91 -20.52
C LEU A 644 7.89 -30.84 -21.74
N GLU A 645 8.94 -31.64 -21.91
CA GLU A 645 9.11 -32.60 -23.00
C GLU A 645 8.07 -33.72 -22.94
N ASP A 646 7.84 -34.30 -21.75
CA ASP A 646 6.84 -35.36 -21.58
C ASP A 646 5.42 -34.81 -21.79
N ALA A 647 5.12 -33.64 -21.23
CA ALA A 647 3.82 -33.00 -21.40
C ALA A 647 3.54 -32.63 -22.87
N ALA A 648 4.55 -32.07 -23.57
CA ALA A 648 4.49 -31.76 -25.01
C ALA A 648 4.26 -33.02 -25.86
N ARG A 649 4.96 -34.11 -25.54
CA ARG A 649 4.77 -35.41 -26.20
C ARG A 649 3.35 -35.94 -25.98
N ILE A 650 2.86 -35.93 -24.74
CA ILE A 650 1.51 -36.41 -24.41
C ILE A 650 0.46 -35.60 -25.18
N VAL A 651 0.49 -34.27 -25.11
CA VAL A 651 -0.54 -33.43 -25.73
C VAL A 651 -0.53 -33.57 -27.26
N ALA A 652 0.64 -33.58 -27.90
CA ALA A 652 0.75 -33.69 -29.36
C ALA A 652 0.31 -35.06 -29.89
N LEU A 653 0.73 -36.14 -29.25
CA LEU A 653 0.41 -37.48 -29.73
C LEU A 653 -1.02 -37.90 -29.38
N ARG A 654 -1.55 -37.46 -28.22
CA ARG A 654 -2.96 -37.63 -27.85
C ARG A 654 -3.88 -36.92 -28.84
N SER A 655 -3.60 -35.65 -29.14
CA SER A 655 -4.43 -34.86 -30.03
C SER A 655 -4.38 -35.40 -31.47
N ARG A 656 -3.23 -35.89 -31.92
CA ARG A 656 -3.09 -36.61 -33.20
C ARG A 656 -3.88 -37.91 -33.23
N ALA A 657 -3.93 -38.68 -32.14
CA ALA A 657 -4.76 -39.89 -32.10
C ALA A 657 -6.27 -39.55 -32.21
N LEU A 658 -6.69 -38.41 -31.67
CA LEU A 658 -8.09 -37.96 -31.76
C LEU A 658 -8.55 -37.64 -33.19
N THR A 659 -7.65 -37.34 -34.13
CA THR A 659 -8.06 -37.09 -35.52
C THR A 659 -8.66 -38.32 -36.21
N GLU A 660 -8.34 -39.54 -35.73
CA GLU A 660 -8.95 -40.79 -36.21
C GLU A 660 -10.45 -40.90 -35.86
N LEU A 661 -10.92 -40.09 -34.91
CA LEU A 661 -12.31 -40.06 -34.46
C LEU A 661 -13.14 -38.92 -35.08
N ALA A 662 -12.51 -38.09 -35.92
CA ALA A 662 -13.17 -36.98 -36.58
C ALA A 662 -14.38 -37.44 -37.41
N GLY A 663 -15.52 -36.79 -37.20
CA GLY A 663 -16.80 -37.07 -37.85
C GLY A 663 -17.57 -38.29 -37.31
N LEU A 664 -17.08 -38.96 -36.25
CA LEU A 664 -17.74 -40.14 -35.69
C LEU A 664 -18.74 -39.82 -34.57
N GLY A 665 -18.69 -38.61 -34.01
CA GLY A 665 -19.55 -38.21 -32.90
C GLY A 665 -19.29 -36.77 -32.50
N GLY A 666 -19.91 -36.35 -31.40
CA GLY A 666 -19.77 -34.99 -30.91
C GLY A 666 -20.08 -34.85 -29.44
N MET A 667 -20.27 -33.61 -29.01
CA MET A 667 -20.51 -33.26 -27.61
C MET A 667 -21.54 -32.15 -27.49
N SER A 668 -22.33 -32.17 -26.40
CA SER A 668 -23.36 -31.19 -26.11
C SER A 668 -23.31 -30.77 -24.64
N ALA A 669 -23.26 -29.46 -24.37
CA ALA A 669 -23.42 -28.89 -23.04
C ALA A 669 -24.90 -28.85 -22.67
N VAL A 670 -25.24 -29.25 -21.45
CA VAL A 670 -26.59 -29.44 -20.93
C VAL A 670 -26.74 -28.65 -19.64
N SER A 671 -27.72 -27.74 -19.60
CA SER A 671 -28.04 -26.94 -18.42
C SER A 671 -29.00 -27.70 -17.48
N ALA A 672 -28.50 -28.77 -16.85
CA ALA A 672 -29.26 -29.61 -15.92
C ALA A 672 -28.32 -30.26 -14.88
N SER A 673 -28.91 -30.85 -13.84
CA SER A 673 -28.13 -31.53 -12.80
C SER A 673 -27.54 -32.86 -13.30
N PRO A 674 -26.42 -33.33 -12.73
CA PRO A 674 -25.82 -34.61 -13.06
C PRO A 674 -26.80 -35.78 -12.94
N GLU A 675 -27.66 -35.76 -11.92
CA GLU A 675 -28.69 -36.78 -11.68
C GLU A 675 -29.74 -36.78 -12.79
N TRP A 676 -30.24 -35.59 -13.16
CA TRP A 676 -31.23 -35.46 -14.24
C TRP A 676 -30.71 -36.03 -15.56
N VAL A 677 -29.43 -35.75 -15.87
CA VAL A 677 -28.77 -36.25 -17.09
C VAL A 677 -28.56 -37.76 -16.99
N GLN A 678 -28.06 -38.27 -15.86
CA GLN A 678 -27.79 -39.69 -15.64
C GLN A 678 -29.06 -40.56 -15.80
N ASP A 679 -30.18 -40.12 -15.21
CA ASP A 679 -31.46 -40.85 -15.26
C ASP A 679 -31.98 -41.02 -16.69
N ARG A 680 -31.67 -40.06 -17.57
CA ARG A 680 -32.14 -40.03 -18.96
C ARG A 680 -31.16 -40.68 -19.94
N LEU A 681 -29.85 -40.63 -19.66
CA LEU A 681 -28.81 -41.24 -20.49
C LEU A 681 -28.99 -42.75 -20.65
N GLY A 682 -29.66 -43.43 -19.72
CA GLY A 682 -29.92 -44.86 -19.79
C GLY A 682 -30.60 -45.33 -21.09
N ARG A 683 -31.38 -44.46 -21.75
CA ARG A 683 -32.03 -44.75 -23.05
C ARG A 683 -31.04 -44.96 -24.20
N TRP A 684 -29.84 -44.38 -24.08
CA TRP A 684 -28.75 -44.47 -25.07
C TRP A 684 -27.52 -45.16 -24.48
N SER A 685 -27.72 -46.14 -23.60
CA SER A 685 -26.64 -46.92 -23.00
C SER A 685 -25.69 -47.47 -24.06
N GLY A 686 -24.39 -47.23 -23.90
CA GLY A 686 -23.35 -47.62 -24.85
C GLY A 686 -23.19 -46.70 -26.07
N ARG A 687 -24.05 -45.69 -26.23
CA ARG A 687 -23.96 -44.69 -27.32
C ARG A 687 -23.63 -43.29 -26.83
N LEU A 688 -24.21 -42.89 -25.69
CA LEU A 688 -23.92 -41.63 -25.01
C LEU A 688 -23.18 -41.86 -23.69
N SER A 689 -22.41 -40.87 -23.27
CA SER A 689 -21.66 -40.86 -22.03
C SER A 689 -21.69 -39.47 -21.42
N MET A 690 -21.64 -39.42 -20.08
CA MET A 690 -21.43 -38.16 -19.39
C MET A 690 -19.94 -37.80 -19.49
N ALA A 691 -19.64 -36.77 -20.27
CA ALA A 691 -18.27 -36.39 -20.56
C ALA A 691 -17.66 -35.56 -19.43
N ALA A 692 -18.41 -34.61 -18.89
CA ALA A 692 -17.96 -33.74 -17.81
C ALA A 692 -19.11 -33.33 -16.90
N VAL A 693 -18.83 -33.26 -15.60
CA VAL A 693 -19.67 -32.61 -14.60
C VAL A 693 -18.93 -31.36 -14.15
N ASN A 694 -19.36 -30.21 -14.64
CA ASN A 694 -18.70 -28.93 -14.37
C ASN A 694 -19.22 -28.29 -13.09
N GLY A 695 -20.50 -28.48 -12.77
CA GLY A 695 -21.14 -28.00 -11.55
C GLY A 695 -22.54 -28.59 -11.38
N SER A 696 -23.29 -28.09 -10.40
CA SER A 696 -24.63 -28.60 -10.03
C SER A 696 -25.70 -28.46 -11.12
N ALA A 697 -25.51 -27.59 -12.10
CA ALA A 697 -26.42 -27.37 -13.23
C ALA A 697 -25.72 -27.32 -14.59
N SER A 698 -24.48 -27.81 -14.69
CA SER A 698 -23.65 -27.73 -15.90
C SER A 698 -22.96 -29.07 -16.17
N VAL A 699 -23.47 -29.78 -17.18
CA VAL A 699 -22.99 -31.12 -17.57
C VAL A 699 -22.69 -31.14 -19.07
N VAL A 700 -21.72 -31.94 -19.50
CA VAL A 700 -21.44 -32.21 -20.91
C VAL A 700 -21.71 -33.67 -21.22
N VAL A 701 -22.45 -33.92 -22.30
CA VAL A 701 -22.74 -35.27 -22.82
C VAL A 701 -21.99 -35.46 -24.13
N SER A 702 -21.41 -36.64 -24.35
CA SER A 702 -20.70 -37.00 -25.58
C SER A 702 -21.12 -38.37 -26.11
N GLY A 703 -20.96 -38.58 -27.41
CA GLY A 703 -21.27 -39.85 -28.06
C GLY A 703 -21.67 -39.68 -29.52
N ASP A 704 -22.50 -40.60 -30.02
CA ASP A 704 -22.97 -40.61 -31.40
C ASP A 704 -23.87 -39.40 -31.71
N ASP A 705 -23.74 -38.82 -32.92
CA ASP A 705 -24.44 -37.61 -33.32
C ASP A 705 -25.97 -37.74 -33.33
N ASP A 706 -26.50 -38.81 -33.91
CA ASP A 706 -27.94 -39.05 -33.95
C ASP A 706 -28.53 -39.27 -32.55
N ALA A 707 -27.76 -39.86 -31.64
CA ALA A 707 -28.18 -40.03 -30.25
C ALA A 707 -28.15 -38.69 -29.49
N LEU A 708 -27.16 -37.83 -29.77
CA LEU A 708 -27.08 -36.48 -29.19
C LEU A 708 -28.22 -35.58 -29.68
N ASP A 709 -28.61 -35.69 -30.95
CA ASP A 709 -29.76 -34.96 -31.50
C ASP A 709 -31.08 -35.43 -30.86
N GLN A 710 -31.26 -36.74 -30.68
CA GLN A 710 -32.42 -37.30 -29.98
C GLN A 710 -32.46 -36.87 -28.51
N PHE A 711 -31.31 -36.88 -27.82
CA PHE A 711 -31.20 -36.40 -26.45
C PHE A 711 -31.53 -34.91 -26.35
N ALA A 712 -31.04 -34.09 -27.29
CA ALA A 712 -31.30 -32.65 -27.32
C ALA A 712 -32.79 -32.36 -27.57
N ALA A 713 -33.45 -33.09 -28.47
CA ALA A 713 -34.89 -32.96 -28.70
C ALA A 713 -35.69 -33.33 -27.44
N MET A 714 -35.36 -34.44 -26.77
CA MET A 714 -35.98 -34.84 -25.51
C MET A 714 -35.75 -33.80 -24.40
N ALA A 715 -34.53 -33.26 -24.30
CA ALA A 715 -34.23 -32.24 -23.31
C ALA A 715 -35.01 -30.94 -23.56
N ALA A 716 -35.21 -30.57 -24.83
CA ALA A 716 -36.04 -29.43 -25.20
C ALA A 716 -37.51 -29.60 -24.78
N ASP A 717 -38.06 -30.81 -24.90
CA ASP A 717 -39.42 -31.12 -24.42
C ASP A 717 -39.55 -30.96 -22.89
N ASP A 718 -38.48 -31.24 -22.15
CA ASP A 718 -38.39 -31.03 -20.69
C ASP A 718 -37.99 -29.58 -20.31
N GLY A 719 -37.86 -28.67 -21.29
CA GLY A 719 -37.45 -27.27 -21.07
C GLY A 719 -35.98 -27.06 -20.72
N VAL A 720 -35.15 -28.10 -20.86
CA VAL A 720 -33.70 -28.07 -20.57
C VAL A 720 -32.94 -27.57 -21.79
N ARG A 721 -32.06 -26.58 -21.56
CA ARG A 721 -31.21 -26.01 -22.62
C ARG A 721 -30.06 -26.96 -22.95
N VAL A 722 -29.93 -27.30 -24.23
CA VAL A 722 -28.81 -28.08 -24.77
C VAL A 722 -28.12 -27.27 -25.85
N ARG A 723 -26.78 -27.18 -25.79
CA ARG A 723 -25.96 -26.47 -26.77
C ARG A 723 -24.88 -27.39 -27.32
N ARG A 724 -24.82 -27.53 -28.63
CA ARG A 724 -23.76 -28.28 -29.33
C ARG A 724 -22.40 -27.64 -29.08
N VAL A 725 -21.39 -28.44 -28.73
CA VAL A 725 -20.00 -28.00 -28.63
C VAL A 725 -19.37 -28.12 -30.02
N GLN A 726 -18.56 -27.13 -30.42
CA GLN A 726 -17.85 -27.15 -31.70
C GLN A 726 -16.65 -28.09 -31.65
N VAL A 727 -16.94 -29.38 -31.68
CA VAL A 727 -15.99 -30.50 -31.81
C VAL A 727 -16.62 -31.55 -32.73
N ASP A 728 -15.79 -32.21 -33.53
CA ASP A 728 -16.18 -33.25 -34.48
C ASP A 728 -15.83 -34.65 -33.97
N TYR A 729 -15.57 -34.81 -32.67
CA TYR A 729 -15.31 -36.08 -32.01
C TYR A 729 -15.96 -36.14 -30.62
N ALA A 730 -16.27 -37.34 -30.14
CA ALA A 730 -16.88 -37.56 -28.83
C ALA A 730 -15.85 -38.00 -27.76
N SER A 731 -15.16 -37.04 -27.15
CA SER A 731 -14.25 -37.34 -26.02
C SER A 731 -14.99 -37.82 -24.78
N HIS A 732 -14.29 -38.52 -23.87
CA HIS A 732 -14.87 -39.06 -22.63
C HIS A 732 -16.06 -40.02 -22.86
N SER A 733 -16.04 -40.73 -23.99
CA SER A 733 -17.08 -41.66 -24.41
C SER A 733 -16.50 -43.02 -24.80
N HIS A 734 -17.38 -43.97 -25.09
CA HIS A 734 -17.01 -45.28 -25.63
C HIS A 734 -16.16 -45.19 -26.92
N GLN A 735 -16.29 -44.11 -27.71
CA GLN A 735 -15.54 -43.96 -28.96
C GLN A 735 -14.01 -43.86 -28.75
N ILE A 736 -13.58 -43.40 -27.57
CA ILE A 736 -12.17 -43.32 -27.17
C ILE A 736 -11.49 -44.69 -27.09
N GLU A 737 -12.25 -45.77 -26.90
CA GLU A 737 -11.71 -47.13 -26.86
C GLU A 737 -11.03 -47.53 -28.18
N ARG A 738 -11.42 -46.94 -29.31
CA ARG A 738 -10.82 -47.21 -30.63
C ARG A 738 -9.36 -46.74 -30.74
N ILE A 739 -8.98 -45.72 -29.98
CA ILE A 739 -7.63 -45.14 -30.01
C ILE A 739 -6.81 -45.49 -28.75
N ARG A 740 -7.30 -46.43 -27.93
CA ARG A 740 -6.66 -46.82 -26.66
C ARG A 740 -5.19 -47.18 -26.82
N GLU A 741 -4.88 -48.13 -27.70
CA GLU A 741 -3.50 -48.58 -27.92
C GLU A 741 -2.62 -47.42 -28.40
N ARG A 742 -3.16 -46.53 -29.24
CA ARG A 742 -2.42 -45.37 -29.74
C ARG A 742 -2.06 -44.38 -28.64
N VAL A 743 -2.96 -44.15 -27.69
CA VAL A 743 -2.73 -43.30 -26.52
C VAL A 743 -1.73 -43.94 -25.55
N LEU A 744 -1.81 -45.26 -25.33
CA LEU A 744 -0.84 -45.97 -24.50
C LEU A 744 0.57 -45.96 -25.11
N GLU A 745 0.69 -46.16 -26.42
CA GLU A 745 1.96 -46.01 -27.16
C GLU A 745 2.49 -44.58 -27.09
N ALA A 746 1.61 -43.59 -27.28
CA ALA A 746 1.97 -42.17 -27.23
C ALA A 746 2.61 -41.78 -25.90
N THR A 747 2.10 -42.34 -24.81
CA THR A 747 2.51 -42.06 -23.43
C THR A 747 3.55 -43.05 -22.88
N ALA A 748 3.99 -44.02 -23.69
CA ALA A 748 5.00 -44.99 -23.31
C ALA A 748 6.36 -44.31 -23.05
N GLY A 749 6.82 -44.35 -21.80
CA GLY A 749 8.11 -43.76 -21.39
C GLY A 749 8.01 -42.36 -20.77
N VAL A 750 6.79 -41.83 -20.59
CA VAL A 750 6.55 -40.67 -19.71
C VAL A 750 7.04 -41.01 -18.30
N SER A 751 7.74 -40.08 -17.65
CA SER A 751 8.34 -40.28 -16.33
C SER A 751 7.80 -39.26 -15.32
N PRO A 752 6.63 -39.53 -14.71
CA PRO A 752 6.02 -38.63 -13.74
C PRO A 752 6.92 -38.40 -12.52
N GLN A 753 6.84 -37.19 -11.98
CA GLN A 753 7.61 -36.77 -10.82
C GLN A 753 6.70 -36.43 -9.65
N ARG A 754 7.22 -36.58 -8.43
CA ARG A 754 6.57 -36.09 -7.23
C ARG A 754 6.74 -34.57 -7.11
N THR A 755 5.68 -33.86 -6.74
CA THR A 755 5.69 -32.42 -6.50
C THR A 755 5.09 -32.04 -5.14
N THR A 756 5.42 -30.84 -4.67
CA THR A 756 4.83 -30.21 -3.47
C THR A 756 3.54 -29.45 -3.78
N VAL A 757 3.27 -29.12 -5.04
CA VAL A 757 2.02 -28.47 -5.47
C VAL A 757 0.91 -29.52 -5.54
N ALA A 758 -0.19 -29.31 -4.82
CA ALA A 758 -1.28 -30.28 -4.78
C ALA A 758 -1.95 -30.43 -6.15
N PHE A 759 -1.88 -31.62 -6.74
CA PHE A 759 -2.53 -31.93 -8.01
C PHE A 759 -3.91 -32.53 -7.74
N HIS A 760 -4.97 -31.78 -8.04
CA HIS A 760 -6.34 -32.26 -7.94
C HIS A 760 -6.80 -32.85 -9.27
N SER A 761 -6.92 -34.18 -9.31
CA SER A 761 -7.36 -34.92 -10.48
C SER A 761 -8.88 -34.88 -10.62
N THR A 762 -9.35 -34.42 -11.77
CA THR A 762 -10.74 -34.52 -12.21
C THR A 762 -11.10 -35.91 -12.73
N VAL A 763 -10.13 -36.83 -12.86
CA VAL A 763 -10.39 -38.25 -13.14
C VAL A 763 -10.79 -38.98 -11.86
N THR A 764 -10.07 -38.73 -10.76
CA THR A 764 -10.33 -39.40 -9.47
C THR A 764 -11.22 -38.59 -8.52
N GLY A 765 -11.45 -37.30 -8.79
CA GLY A 765 -12.30 -36.42 -7.97
C GLY A 765 -11.60 -35.85 -6.73
N GLY A 766 -10.27 -35.82 -6.68
CA GLY A 766 -9.53 -35.38 -5.49
C GLY A 766 -8.02 -35.29 -5.69
N VAL A 767 -7.27 -35.09 -4.60
CA VAL A 767 -5.80 -35.01 -4.63
C VAL A 767 -5.20 -36.35 -5.04
N LEU A 768 -4.27 -36.33 -5.98
CA LEU A 768 -3.59 -37.51 -6.52
C LEU A 768 -2.08 -37.45 -6.25
N ASP A 769 -1.47 -38.59 -5.91
CA ASP A 769 -0.01 -38.73 -5.96
C ASP A 769 0.44 -38.70 -7.42
N THR A 770 1.23 -37.69 -7.78
CA THR A 770 1.61 -37.42 -9.16
C THR A 770 2.49 -38.49 -9.78
N ASN A 771 3.05 -39.43 -9.01
CA ASN A 771 3.69 -40.63 -9.55
C ASN A 771 2.71 -41.53 -10.33
N ALA A 772 1.41 -41.39 -10.08
CA ALA A 772 0.37 -42.15 -10.76
C ALA A 772 0.00 -41.58 -12.15
N LEU A 773 0.61 -40.48 -12.61
CA LEU A 773 0.32 -39.84 -13.91
C LEU A 773 0.98 -40.58 -15.09
N ASP A 774 0.88 -41.90 -15.11
CA ASP A 774 1.43 -42.77 -16.16
C ASP A 774 0.54 -42.80 -17.42
N GLY A 775 0.92 -43.61 -18.41
CA GLY A 775 0.13 -43.76 -19.64
C GLY A 775 -1.30 -44.28 -19.43
N SER A 776 -1.52 -45.11 -18.41
CA SER A 776 -2.86 -45.59 -18.05
C SER A 776 -3.72 -44.45 -17.52
N TYR A 777 -3.13 -43.56 -16.71
CA TYR A 777 -3.80 -42.35 -16.25
C TYR A 777 -4.20 -41.43 -17.41
N TRP A 778 -3.29 -41.15 -18.35
CA TRP A 778 -3.61 -40.25 -19.46
C TRP A 778 -4.65 -40.82 -20.43
N TYR A 779 -4.71 -42.15 -20.60
CA TYR A 779 -5.84 -42.79 -21.25
C TYR A 779 -7.14 -42.63 -20.46
N ALA A 780 -7.11 -42.86 -19.14
CA ALA A 780 -8.27 -42.66 -18.27
C ALA A 780 -8.76 -41.20 -18.28
N ASN A 781 -7.86 -40.21 -18.30
CA ASN A 781 -8.19 -38.79 -18.46
C ASN A 781 -8.99 -38.54 -19.74
N LEU A 782 -8.64 -39.19 -20.84
CA LEU A 782 -9.36 -39.04 -22.11
C LEU A 782 -10.68 -39.85 -22.17
N ARG A 783 -10.76 -40.99 -21.47
CA ARG A 783 -11.88 -41.93 -21.54
C ARG A 783 -12.97 -41.69 -20.48
N SER A 784 -12.60 -41.28 -19.28
CA SER A 784 -13.48 -41.16 -18.12
C SER A 784 -14.16 -39.79 -18.07
N THR A 785 -15.25 -39.70 -17.30
CA THR A 785 -15.94 -38.44 -17.00
C THR A 785 -15.03 -37.47 -16.24
N VAL A 786 -15.00 -36.20 -16.65
CA VAL A 786 -14.31 -35.12 -15.96
C VAL A 786 -15.14 -34.64 -14.77
N ARG A 787 -14.67 -34.89 -13.54
CA ARG A 787 -15.31 -34.52 -12.27
C ARG A 787 -14.86 -33.13 -11.77
N PHE A 788 -15.00 -32.11 -12.61
CA PHE A 788 -14.52 -30.76 -12.28
C PHE A 788 -15.29 -30.12 -11.12
N GLY A 789 -16.63 -30.20 -11.14
CA GLY A 789 -17.47 -29.61 -10.09
C GLY A 789 -17.16 -30.16 -8.70
N GLU A 790 -16.96 -31.48 -8.57
CA GLU A 790 -16.59 -32.13 -7.30
C GLU A 790 -15.26 -31.62 -6.74
N VAL A 791 -14.26 -31.45 -7.60
CA VAL A 791 -12.94 -30.92 -7.21
C VAL A 791 -13.02 -29.46 -6.78
N VAL A 792 -13.73 -28.62 -7.54
CA VAL A 792 -13.91 -27.20 -7.23
C VAL A 792 -14.69 -27.02 -5.95
N GLU A 793 -15.78 -27.76 -5.74
CA GLU A 793 -16.54 -27.74 -4.49
C GLU A 793 -15.67 -28.12 -3.29
N HIS A 794 -14.76 -29.10 -3.45
CA HIS A 794 -13.83 -29.46 -2.39
C HIS A 794 -12.86 -28.32 -2.08
N LEU A 795 -12.27 -27.70 -3.09
CA LEU A 795 -11.32 -26.59 -2.94
C LEU A 795 -11.97 -25.32 -2.37
N MET A 796 -13.23 -25.03 -2.72
CA MET A 796 -13.94 -23.82 -2.27
C MET A 796 -14.39 -23.88 -0.81
N ARG A 797 -14.35 -25.06 -0.18
CA ARG A 797 -14.57 -25.19 1.27
C ARG A 797 -13.41 -24.61 2.09
N ASP A 798 -12.24 -24.42 1.49
CA ASP A 798 -11.13 -23.72 2.14
C ASP A 798 -11.41 -22.20 2.16
N PRO A 799 -11.52 -21.57 3.34
CA PRO A 799 -11.82 -20.14 3.44
C PRO A 799 -10.80 -19.27 2.70
N GLY A 800 -11.28 -18.27 1.95
CA GLY A 800 -10.42 -17.29 1.28
C GLY A 800 -9.67 -17.83 0.05
N GLY A 801 -10.06 -18.98 -0.50
CA GLY A 801 -9.43 -19.57 -1.68
C GLY A 801 -9.37 -18.61 -2.88
N VAL A 802 -8.25 -18.66 -3.61
CA VAL A 802 -7.97 -17.82 -4.78
C VAL A 802 -7.84 -18.70 -6.01
N PHE A 803 -8.71 -18.53 -6.99
CA PHE A 803 -8.78 -19.32 -8.21
C PHE A 803 -8.38 -18.46 -9.40
N VAL A 804 -7.27 -18.80 -10.02
CA VAL A 804 -6.76 -18.14 -11.23
C VAL A 804 -6.99 -19.07 -12.40
N GLU A 805 -7.92 -18.71 -13.30
CA GLU A 805 -8.10 -19.43 -14.56
C GLU A 805 -7.00 -19.03 -15.54
N VAL A 806 -6.04 -19.94 -15.74
CA VAL A 806 -4.86 -19.73 -16.57
C VAL A 806 -5.19 -20.09 -18.01
N SER A 807 -5.82 -19.16 -18.73
CA SER A 807 -6.36 -19.42 -20.07
C SER A 807 -6.37 -18.20 -20.99
N PRO A 808 -6.42 -18.41 -22.32
CA PRO A 808 -6.56 -17.33 -23.31
C PRO A 808 -7.95 -16.67 -23.31
N HIS A 809 -8.94 -17.28 -22.65
CA HIS A 809 -10.28 -16.74 -22.44
C HIS A 809 -10.97 -17.52 -21.32
N PRO A 810 -11.56 -16.85 -20.30
CA PRO A 810 -12.27 -17.53 -19.22
C PRO A 810 -13.46 -18.34 -19.74
N VAL A 811 -13.48 -19.64 -19.43
CA VAL A 811 -14.58 -20.55 -19.76
C VAL A 811 -15.10 -21.34 -18.56
N LEU A 812 -14.37 -21.36 -17.44
CA LEU A 812 -14.75 -22.03 -16.19
C LEU A 812 -15.12 -21.05 -15.07
N GLU A 813 -14.73 -19.77 -15.20
CA GLU A 813 -15.03 -18.68 -14.25
C GLU A 813 -16.50 -18.68 -13.78
N MET A 814 -17.46 -18.66 -14.71
CA MET A 814 -18.89 -18.67 -14.37
C MET A 814 -19.30 -19.91 -13.58
N THR A 815 -18.78 -21.08 -13.92
CA THR A 815 -19.10 -22.33 -13.21
C THR A 815 -18.51 -22.34 -11.79
N MET A 816 -17.31 -21.79 -11.63
CA MET A 816 -16.69 -21.64 -10.31
C MET A 816 -17.51 -20.67 -9.45
N GLU A 817 -17.98 -19.57 -10.02
CA GLU A 817 -18.82 -18.58 -9.33
C GLU A 817 -20.20 -19.14 -8.96
N GLU A 818 -20.84 -19.92 -9.84
CA GLU A 818 -22.08 -20.64 -9.52
C GLU A 818 -21.88 -21.65 -8.38
N THR A 819 -20.71 -22.30 -8.33
CA THR A 819 -20.35 -23.23 -7.26
C THR A 819 -20.16 -22.49 -5.93
N ALA A 820 -19.51 -21.33 -5.97
CA ALA A 820 -19.33 -20.48 -4.81
C ALA A 820 -20.67 -20.00 -4.23
N ASP A 821 -21.57 -19.52 -5.10
CA ASP A 821 -22.94 -19.11 -4.74
C ASP A 821 -23.69 -20.28 -4.07
N ALA A 822 -23.62 -21.49 -4.65
CA ALA A 822 -24.28 -22.68 -4.12
C ALA A 822 -23.74 -23.11 -2.75
N LEU A 823 -22.44 -22.92 -2.51
CA LEU A 823 -21.80 -23.21 -1.22
C LEU A 823 -21.92 -22.05 -0.21
N SER A 824 -22.47 -20.91 -0.60
CA SER A 824 -22.46 -19.67 0.21
C SER A 824 -21.04 -19.28 0.66
N THR A 825 -20.08 -19.42 -0.27
CA THR A 825 -18.68 -19.04 -0.08
C THR A 825 -18.34 -17.84 -0.96
N SER A 826 -17.24 -17.14 -0.68
CA SER A 826 -16.81 -15.98 -1.47
C SER A 826 -15.33 -16.09 -1.83
N PRO A 827 -14.92 -17.11 -2.62
CA PRO A 827 -13.57 -17.20 -3.13
C PRO A 827 -13.28 -16.07 -4.12
N MET A 828 -12.00 -15.79 -4.34
CA MET A 828 -11.61 -14.91 -5.44
C MET A 828 -11.49 -15.75 -6.70
N VAL A 829 -12.20 -15.36 -7.77
CA VAL A 829 -12.08 -16.01 -9.08
C VAL A 829 -11.67 -14.95 -10.10
N VAL A 830 -10.56 -15.19 -10.80
CA VAL A 830 -10.06 -14.29 -11.86
C VAL A 830 -9.65 -15.07 -13.10
N GLY A 831 -9.95 -14.53 -14.28
CA GLY A 831 -9.39 -14.99 -15.56
C GLY A 831 -7.97 -14.45 -15.81
N THR A 832 -7.36 -14.85 -16.92
CA THR A 832 -6.04 -14.31 -17.34
C THR A 832 -6.13 -13.40 -18.56
N LEU A 833 -6.65 -13.90 -19.70
CA LEU A 833 -6.81 -13.13 -20.94
C LEU A 833 -8.27 -13.14 -21.44
N HIS A 834 -8.63 -12.20 -22.31
CA HIS A 834 -9.95 -12.17 -22.95
C HIS A 834 -9.86 -12.23 -24.47
N LYS A 835 -10.88 -12.85 -25.06
CA LYS A 835 -11.03 -12.88 -26.51
C LYS A 835 -11.12 -11.46 -27.08
N GLY A 836 -10.19 -11.12 -27.97
CA GLY A 836 -10.18 -9.87 -28.73
C GLY A 836 -9.13 -8.84 -28.29
N ASP A 837 -8.61 -8.93 -27.05
CA ASP A 837 -7.50 -8.09 -26.59
C ASP A 837 -6.24 -8.92 -26.34
N GLY A 838 -6.25 -9.83 -25.35
CA GLY A 838 -5.14 -10.74 -25.07
C GLY A 838 -3.82 -10.03 -24.77
N SER A 839 -3.90 -8.82 -24.23
CA SER A 839 -2.79 -7.90 -24.00
C SER A 839 -2.19 -8.04 -22.60
N ALA A 840 -1.04 -7.40 -22.37
CA ALA A 840 -0.49 -7.23 -21.03
C ALA A 840 -1.47 -6.53 -20.05
N SER A 841 -2.40 -5.71 -20.56
CA SER A 841 -3.41 -5.01 -19.75
C SER A 841 -4.43 -5.95 -19.11
N ASP A 842 -4.78 -7.04 -19.78
CA ASP A 842 -5.68 -8.07 -19.21
C ASP A 842 -5.05 -8.69 -17.97
N VAL A 843 -3.79 -9.13 -18.10
CA VAL A 843 -3.02 -9.71 -16.99
C VAL A 843 -2.85 -8.71 -15.85
N MET A 844 -2.53 -7.45 -16.18
CA MET A 844 -2.34 -6.38 -15.19
C MET A 844 -3.63 -6.08 -14.41
N THR A 845 -4.78 -6.13 -15.09
CA THR A 845 -6.08 -5.92 -14.46
C THR A 845 -6.38 -7.03 -13.46
N SER A 846 -6.19 -8.29 -13.86
CA SER A 846 -6.40 -9.42 -12.95
C SER A 846 -5.37 -9.45 -11.81
N LEU A 847 -4.12 -9.04 -12.05
CA LEU A 847 -3.12 -8.87 -10.99
C LEU A 847 -3.57 -7.79 -9.98
N ALA A 848 -4.12 -6.68 -10.46
CA ALA A 848 -4.68 -5.64 -9.62
C ALA A 848 -5.88 -6.15 -8.81
N GLU A 849 -6.77 -6.96 -9.39
CA GLU A 849 -7.92 -7.57 -8.69
C GLU A 849 -7.47 -8.48 -7.54
N LEU A 850 -6.40 -9.25 -7.75
CA LEU A 850 -5.78 -10.06 -6.68
C LEU A 850 -5.16 -9.15 -5.60
N HIS A 851 -4.39 -8.14 -6.01
CA HIS A 851 -3.69 -7.24 -5.10
C HIS A 851 -4.65 -6.47 -4.17
N VAL A 852 -5.73 -5.89 -4.71
CA VAL A 852 -6.64 -5.05 -3.91
C VAL A 852 -7.42 -5.86 -2.88
N ARG A 853 -7.47 -7.19 -3.04
CA ARG A 853 -8.10 -8.11 -2.08
C ARG A 853 -7.09 -8.80 -1.17
N GLY A 854 -5.80 -8.45 -1.25
CA GLY A 854 -4.79 -8.85 -0.27
C GLY A 854 -3.80 -9.91 -0.75
N VAL A 855 -3.96 -10.46 -1.96
CA VAL A 855 -3.04 -11.46 -2.49
C VAL A 855 -1.64 -10.83 -2.65
N PRO A 856 -0.58 -11.43 -2.11
CA PRO A 856 0.78 -10.96 -2.31
C PRO A 856 1.15 -11.02 -3.80
N VAL A 857 1.65 -9.90 -4.33
CA VAL A 857 2.09 -9.78 -5.73
C VAL A 857 3.42 -9.04 -5.79
N ASN A 858 4.22 -9.32 -6.82
CA ASN A 858 5.48 -8.65 -7.07
C ASN A 858 5.32 -7.55 -8.13
N TRP A 859 4.95 -6.35 -7.69
CA TRP A 859 4.82 -5.19 -8.56
C TRP A 859 6.16 -4.74 -9.15
N GLU A 860 7.29 -4.93 -8.45
CA GLU A 860 8.61 -4.50 -8.95
C GLU A 860 9.00 -5.23 -10.24
N ALA A 861 8.60 -6.49 -10.39
CA ALA A 861 8.85 -7.29 -11.59
C ALA A 861 8.23 -6.68 -12.87
N VAL A 862 7.16 -5.88 -12.73
CA VAL A 862 6.52 -5.17 -13.85
C VAL A 862 7.43 -4.10 -14.43
N PHE A 863 8.22 -3.42 -13.59
CA PHE A 863 9.05 -2.29 -14.02
C PHE A 863 10.50 -2.67 -14.40
N ALA A 864 10.87 -3.94 -14.27
CA ALA A 864 12.26 -4.39 -14.42
C ALA A 864 12.88 -4.03 -15.80
N ALA A 865 12.05 -3.97 -16.86
CA ALA A 865 12.50 -3.60 -18.21
C ALA A 865 12.86 -2.12 -18.34
N ASP A 866 12.12 -1.23 -17.66
CA ASP A 866 12.27 0.23 -17.78
C ASP A 866 13.43 0.78 -16.95
N ARG A 867 14.00 -0.03 -16.05
CA ARG A 867 15.04 0.37 -15.08
C ARG A 867 14.70 1.70 -14.38
N PRO A 868 13.50 1.81 -13.78
CA PRO A 868 13.05 3.03 -13.13
C PRO A 868 13.94 3.39 -11.96
N ARG A 869 13.89 4.66 -11.57
CA ARG A 869 14.55 5.17 -10.37
C ARG A 869 13.53 5.36 -9.26
N ARG A 870 13.96 5.13 -8.01
CA ARG A 870 13.18 5.57 -6.86
C ARG A 870 13.22 7.09 -6.79
N ILE A 871 12.06 7.72 -6.68
CA ILE A 871 11.89 9.16 -6.51
C ILE A 871 11.18 9.46 -5.19
N ASP A 872 11.21 10.72 -4.79
CA ASP A 872 10.42 11.16 -3.63
C ASP A 872 8.94 11.16 -3.99
N LEU A 873 8.11 10.74 -3.04
CA LEU A 873 6.66 10.77 -3.15
C LEU A 873 6.07 11.45 -1.91
N PRO A 874 4.85 12.02 -2.00
CA PRO A 874 4.14 12.52 -0.83
C PRO A 874 4.00 11.45 0.26
N THR A 875 4.05 11.88 1.52
CA THR A 875 3.78 11.03 2.69
C THR A 875 2.28 10.82 2.91
N TYR A 876 1.97 9.88 3.78
CA TYR A 876 0.62 9.41 4.09
C TYR A 876 -0.39 10.54 4.39
N ALA A 877 -1.57 10.44 3.79
CA ALA A 877 -2.69 11.35 4.02
C ALA A 877 -3.43 11.08 5.34
N PHE A 878 -2.86 11.52 6.46
CA PHE A 878 -3.50 11.45 7.78
C PHE A 878 -4.87 12.14 7.82
N GLN A 879 -5.87 11.44 8.35
CA GLN A 879 -7.26 11.88 8.53
C GLN A 879 -7.49 12.43 9.93
N ARG A 880 -6.90 13.61 10.19
CA ARG A 880 -6.87 14.19 11.53
C ARG A 880 -8.26 14.59 12.03
N GLN A 881 -8.58 14.17 13.24
CA GLN A 881 -9.73 14.61 14.02
C GLN A 881 -9.27 15.37 15.26
N PRO A 882 -10.08 16.30 15.80
CA PRO A 882 -9.72 17.03 17.00
C PRO A 882 -9.84 16.14 18.25
N TYR A 883 -8.77 16.08 19.04
CA TYR A 883 -8.72 15.41 20.33
C TYR A 883 -8.18 16.36 21.40
N TRP A 884 -9.02 16.67 22.39
CA TRP A 884 -8.68 17.57 23.49
C TRP A 884 -9.36 17.14 24.79
N LEU A 885 -8.84 17.62 25.92
CA LEU A 885 -9.44 17.41 27.24
C LEU A 885 -10.82 18.08 27.29
N ALA A 886 -11.83 17.40 27.84
CA ALA A 886 -13.14 17.99 28.03
C ALA A 886 -13.07 19.20 28.98
N ALA A 887 -13.75 20.30 28.64
CA ALA A 887 -13.80 21.49 29.48
C ALA A 887 -14.56 21.20 30.80
N PRO A 888 -14.17 21.80 31.94
CA PRO A 888 -14.94 21.70 33.18
C PRO A 888 -16.31 22.37 33.00
N GLU A 889 -17.39 21.65 33.33
CA GLU A 889 -18.72 22.27 33.46
C GLU A 889 -18.76 23.11 34.76
N ASP A 890 -19.02 24.42 34.61
CA ASP A 890 -19.30 25.33 35.72
C ASP A 890 -20.48 24.80 36.55
N THR A 891 -20.20 24.34 37.76
CA THR A 891 -21.21 23.87 38.71
C THR A 891 -21.40 24.89 39.83
N ASP A 892 -22.26 25.88 39.57
CA ASP A 892 -22.98 26.68 40.58
C ASP A 892 -24.12 27.42 39.83
N THR A 893 -25.43 27.19 39.99
CA THR A 893 -26.24 26.95 41.18
C THR A 893 -27.68 26.50 40.79
N ALA A 894 -28.33 25.83 41.74
CA ALA A 894 -29.78 25.72 41.96
C ALA A 894 -30.60 24.62 41.25
N TYR A 895 -30.70 23.49 41.96
CA TYR A 895 -31.88 22.63 42.02
C TYR A 895 -33.19 23.43 42.15
N THR A 896 -34.07 23.32 41.16
CA THR A 896 -35.52 23.15 41.37
C THR A 896 -36.01 22.10 40.37
N GLY A 897 -36.45 20.96 40.89
CA GLY A 897 -36.82 19.80 40.09
C GLY A 897 -38.14 19.96 39.34
N SER A 898 -38.22 19.31 38.18
CA SER A 898 -39.39 18.55 37.76
C SER A 898 -38.99 17.54 36.68
N SER A 899 -39.48 16.33 36.88
CA SER A 899 -39.37 15.09 36.10
C SER A 899 -39.71 15.22 34.62
N VAL A 900 -38.92 14.56 33.75
CA VAL A 900 -39.38 13.90 32.52
C VAL A 900 -38.53 12.66 32.25
N ASP A 901 -39.21 11.60 31.79
CA ASP A 901 -38.81 10.20 31.62
C ASP A 901 -37.50 9.90 30.88
N ALA A 902 -36.87 8.82 31.36
CA ALA A 902 -35.76 8.13 30.75
C ALA A 902 -36.16 7.47 29.42
N ARG A 903 -35.46 7.84 28.34
CA ARG A 903 -35.34 7.05 27.12
C ARG A 903 -33.97 6.39 27.08
N GLU A 904 -33.98 5.09 26.79
CA GLU A 904 -32.81 4.23 26.66
C GLU A 904 -31.82 4.72 25.57
N PRO A 905 -30.51 4.47 25.76
CA PRO A 905 -29.48 4.84 24.81
C PRO A 905 -29.51 3.93 23.58
N GLY A 906 -29.87 4.50 22.43
CA GLY A 906 -29.74 3.84 21.13
C GLY A 906 -28.27 3.61 20.78
N GLY A 907 -27.93 2.35 20.50
CA GLY A 907 -26.59 1.92 20.10
C GLY A 907 -26.08 2.68 18.88
N HIS A 908 -24.94 3.34 19.05
CA HIS A 908 -24.17 3.95 17.98
C HIS A 908 -23.51 2.83 17.16
N ARG A 909 -24.01 2.64 15.94
CA ARG A 909 -23.37 1.85 14.89
C ARG A 909 -22.09 2.57 14.41
N PRO A 910 -21.02 1.86 14.05
CA PRO A 910 -19.83 2.46 13.44
C PRO A 910 -20.22 3.19 12.15
N ALA A 911 -19.63 4.36 11.92
CA ALA A 911 -19.78 5.10 10.67
C ALA A 911 -19.01 4.36 9.56
N ASP A 912 -19.77 3.66 8.74
CA ASP A 912 -19.31 2.81 7.64
C ASP A 912 -18.99 3.68 6.40
N THR A 913 -17.80 3.50 5.84
CA THR A 913 -17.34 4.14 4.60
C THR A 913 -17.69 3.27 3.40
N GLY A 914 -18.54 3.79 2.53
CA GLY A 914 -18.78 3.34 1.16
C GLY A 914 -19.65 4.40 0.48
N ILE A 915 -19.93 4.27 -0.81
CA ILE A 915 -21.20 4.80 -1.30
C ILE A 915 -22.25 3.99 -0.53
N GLY A 916 -22.71 4.50 0.61
CA GLY A 916 -23.64 3.75 1.43
C GLY A 916 -24.91 3.49 0.64
N ALA A 917 -25.70 2.49 1.03
CA ALA A 917 -27.06 2.32 0.51
C ALA A 917 -27.89 3.64 0.52
N ALA A 918 -27.48 4.61 1.35
CA ALA A 918 -27.99 5.99 1.40
C ALA A 918 -27.76 6.84 0.12
N ASP A 919 -26.64 6.68 -0.60
CA ASP A 919 -26.36 7.42 -1.86
C ASP A 919 -27.01 6.76 -3.09
N LEU A 920 -27.36 5.47 -2.98
CA LEU A 920 -28.16 4.72 -3.95
C LEU A 920 -29.67 4.78 -3.63
N GLY A 921 -30.11 5.82 -2.91
CA GLY A 921 -31.49 6.01 -2.45
C GLY A 921 -32.55 6.22 -3.54
N SER A 922 -32.17 6.19 -4.82
CA SER A 922 -33.09 6.27 -5.97
C SER A 922 -32.78 5.21 -7.03
N GLU A 923 -33.82 4.76 -7.74
CA GLU A 923 -33.70 3.87 -8.90
C GLU A 923 -32.79 4.48 -9.99
N SER A 924 -32.75 5.81 -10.10
CA SER A 924 -31.88 6.55 -11.03
C SER A 924 -30.40 6.45 -10.65
N SER A 925 -30.07 6.48 -9.35
CA SER A 925 -28.70 6.32 -8.85
C SER A 925 -28.21 4.89 -9.07
N ALA A 926 -29.05 3.88 -8.77
CA ALA A 926 -28.74 2.48 -9.04
C ALA A 926 -28.57 2.18 -10.53
N LEU A 927 -29.41 2.78 -11.39
CA LEU A 927 -29.25 2.69 -12.84
C LEU A 927 -27.95 3.33 -13.31
N SER A 928 -27.60 4.50 -12.77
CA SER A 928 -26.34 5.19 -13.12
C SER A 928 -25.12 4.36 -12.76
N LEU A 929 -25.13 3.72 -11.58
CA LEU A 929 -24.11 2.76 -11.18
C LEU A 929 -24.03 1.59 -12.17
N VAL A 930 -25.17 0.93 -12.44
CA VAL A 930 -25.20 -0.22 -13.38
C VAL A 930 -24.71 0.19 -14.76
N CYS A 931 -25.12 1.35 -15.29
CA CYS A 931 -24.66 1.84 -16.58
C CYS A 931 -23.17 2.17 -16.58
N ALA A 932 -22.64 2.76 -15.51
CA ALA A 932 -21.21 3.04 -15.36
C ALA A 932 -20.39 1.74 -15.33
N GLU A 933 -20.82 0.75 -14.53
CA GLU A 933 -20.14 -0.55 -14.47
C GLU A 933 -20.30 -1.36 -15.76
N THR A 934 -21.45 -1.24 -16.45
CA THR A 934 -21.69 -1.87 -17.76
C THR A 934 -20.75 -1.28 -18.81
N ALA A 935 -20.66 0.04 -18.88
CA ALA A 935 -19.71 0.73 -19.75
C ALA A 935 -18.28 0.34 -19.40
N ALA A 936 -17.96 0.20 -18.12
CA ALA A 936 -16.63 -0.21 -17.69
C ALA A 936 -16.24 -1.60 -18.20
N VAL A 937 -17.18 -2.55 -18.22
CA VAL A 937 -16.96 -3.88 -18.77
C VAL A 937 -16.84 -3.88 -20.30
N LEU A 938 -17.61 -3.02 -21.01
CA LEU A 938 -17.64 -2.94 -22.48
C LEU A 938 -16.45 -2.18 -23.10
N ARG A 939 -15.87 -1.23 -22.36
CA ARG A 939 -14.77 -0.36 -22.81
C ARG A 939 -13.48 -1.08 -23.19
N THR A 940 -13.38 -2.39 -22.94
CA THR A 940 -12.33 -3.25 -23.49
C THR A 940 -12.41 -3.40 -25.01
N ARG A 941 -13.55 -3.04 -25.63
CA ARG A 941 -13.78 -3.12 -27.08
C ARG A 941 -14.01 -1.77 -27.74
N ASP A 942 -14.49 -0.76 -27.00
CA ASP A 942 -14.74 0.60 -27.49
C ASP A 942 -14.40 1.64 -26.41
N ALA A 943 -13.26 2.32 -26.58
CA ALA A 943 -12.69 3.20 -25.56
C ALA A 943 -13.53 4.47 -25.28
N ASP A 944 -14.41 4.86 -26.20
CA ASP A 944 -15.18 6.11 -26.11
C ASP A 944 -16.54 5.95 -25.40
N LEU A 945 -16.97 4.72 -25.13
CA LEU A 945 -18.31 4.40 -24.64
C LEU A 945 -18.52 4.82 -23.17
N THR A 946 -19.30 5.84 -22.84
CA THR A 946 -19.51 6.31 -21.45
C THR A 946 -20.72 5.68 -20.76
N GLY A 947 -20.78 5.78 -19.42
CA GLY A 947 -21.98 5.41 -18.67
C GLY A 947 -23.23 6.20 -19.09
N ALA A 948 -23.06 7.44 -19.58
CA ALA A 948 -24.15 8.25 -20.12
C ALA A 948 -24.67 7.70 -21.46
N ASP A 949 -23.78 7.19 -22.31
CA ASP A 949 -24.17 6.52 -23.57
C ASP A 949 -24.94 5.23 -23.30
N LEU A 950 -24.52 4.47 -22.28
CA LEU A 950 -25.26 3.28 -21.82
C LEU A 950 -26.61 3.62 -21.20
N ALA A 951 -26.72 4.73 -20.47
CA ALA A 951 -28.01 5.18 -19.93
C ALA A 951 -29.04 5.46 -21.04
N ALA A 952 -28.61 6.01 -22.17
CA ALA A 952 -29.45 6.23 -23.35
C ALA A 952 -29.90 4.92 -24.04
N ARG A 953 -29.15 3.83 -23.83
CA ARG A 953 -29.41 2.48 -24.37
C ARG A 953 -29.83 1.47 -23.28
N SER A 954 -30.31 1.96 -22.14
CA SER A 954 -30.53 1.15 -20.93
C SER A 954 -31.62 0.06 -21.07
N THR A 955 -32.39 0.08 -22.16
CA THR A 955 -33.40 -0.94 -22.51
C THR A 955 -32.88 -2.02 -23.45
N GLU A 956 -31.69 -1.85 -24.05
CA GLU A 956 -31.05 -2.90 -24.87
C GLU A 956 -30.60 -4.05 -23.97
N THR A 957 -30.63 -5.27 -24.51
CA THR A 957 -30.17 -6.42 -23.72
C THR A 957 -28.65 -6.42 -23.61
N PHE A 958 -28.09 -6.94 -22.51
CA PHE A 958 -26.64 -7.10 -22.37
C PHE A 958 -26.03 -7.86 -23.55
N LYS A 959 -26.75 -8.84 -24.10
CA LYS A 959 -26.35 -9.57 -25.30
C LYS A 959 -26.25 -8.67 -26.54
N ASP A 960 -27.22 -7.78 -26.75
CA ASP A 960 -27.21 -6.82 -27.86
C ASP A 960 -26.13 -5.75 -27.67
N LEU A 961 -25.80 -5.44 -26.42
CA LEU A 961 -24.65 -4.60 -26.04
C LEU A 961 -23.29 -5.31 -26.23
N GLY A 962 -23.28 -6.62 -26.52
CA GLY A 962 -22.07 -7.40 -26.81
C GLY A 962 -21.49 -8.18 -25.64
N PHE A 963 -22.23 -8.35 -24.53
CA PHE A 963 -21.81 -9.17 -23.40
C PHE A 963 -21.74 -10.66 -23.76
N ASP A 964 -20.67 -11.28 -23.30
CA ASP A 964 -20.59 -12.73 -23.12
C ASP A 964 -20.75 -13.11 -21.63
N SER A 965 -20.68 -14.41 -21.35
CA SER A 965 -20.80 -14.96 -20.00
C SER A 965 -19.74 -14.43 -19.03
N SER A 966 -18.51 -14.21 -19.47
CA SER A 966 -17.44 -13.69 -18.60
C SER A 966 -17.67 -12.22 -18.23
N MET A 967 -18.13 -11.41 -19.20
CA MET A 967 -18.48 -10.01 -18.99
C MET A 967 -19.65 -9.86 -18.01
N ALA A 968 -20.62 -10.78 -18.04
CA ALA A 968 -21.74 -10.80 -17.10
C ALA A 968 -21.28 -11.02 -15.65
N VAL A 969 -20.35 -11.95 -15.41
CA VAL A 969 -19.76 -12.22 -14.09
C VAL A 969 -18.94 -11.03 -13.61
N ARG A 970 -18.12 -10.43 -14.47
CA ARG A 970 -17.37 -9.20 -14.15
C ARG A 970 -18.29 -8.05 -13.75
N LEU A 971 -19.35 -7.82 -14.52
CA LEU A 971 -20.34 -6.80 -14.19
C LEU A 971 -20.99 -7.07 -12.83
N ARG A 972 -21.36 -8.32 -12.55
CA ARG A 972 -21.88 -8.73 -11.24
C ARG A 972 -20.89 -8.40 -10.14
N ASN A 973 -19.63 -8.84 -10.27
CA ASN A 973 -18.59 -8.65 -9.26
C ASN A 973 -18.33 -7.16 -8.99
N ARG A 974 -18.32 -6.33 -10.05
CA ARG A 974 -18.16 -4.87 -9.94
C ARG A 974 -19.36 -4.21 -9.26
N ILE A 975 -20.58 -4.60 -9.59
CA ILE A 975 -21.79 -4.06 -8.94
C ILE A 975 -21.85 -4.49 -7.47
N THR A 976 -21.57 -5.76 -7.15
CA THR A 976 -21.54 -6.24 -5.77
C THR A 976 -20.51 -5.49 -4.94
N ALA A 977 -19.30 -5.27 -5.47
CA ALA A 977 -18.28 -4.47 -4.82
C ALA A 977 -18.69 -3.00 -4.63
N ALA A 978 -19.33 -2.40 -5.64
CA ALA A 978 -19.68 -0.97 -5.61
C ALA A 978 -20.95 -0.66 -4.79
N ALA A 979 -21.93 -1.58 -4.77
CA ALA A 979 -23.21 -1.39 -4.09
C ALA A 979 -23.33 -2.16 -2.76
N GLY A 980 -22.39 -3.03 -2.42
CA GLY A 980 -22.44 -3.84 -1.20
C GLY A 980 -23.60 -4.84 -1.15
N VAL A 981 -24.14 -5.25 -2.32
CA VAL A 981 -25.25 -6.22 -2.41
C VAL A 981 -24.80 -7.56 -2.99
N GLN A 982 -25.34 -8.63 -2.44
CA GLN A 982 -25.13 -9.97 -2.98
C GLN A 982 -26.00 -10.19 -4.21
N LEU A 983 -25.36 -10.58 -5.32
CA LEU A 983 -26.02 -10.84 -6.59
C LEU A 983 -25.61 -12.23 -7.10
N PRO A 984 -26.56 -13.05 -7.58
CA PRO A 984 -26.22 -14.35 -8.15
C PRO A 984 -25.43 -14.18 -9.45
N ALA A 985 -24.54 -15.13 -9.78
CA ALA A 985 -23.77 -15.11 -11.04
C ALA A 985 -24.64 -15.00 -12.30
N THR A 986 -25.90 -15.44 -12.22
CA THR A 986 -26.89 -15.39 -13.31
C THR A 986 -27.63 -14.05 -13.45
N VAL A 987 -27.32 -13.05 -12.61
CA VAL A 987 -28.13 -11.83 -12.48
C VAL A 987 -28.33 -11.07 -13.80
N ALA A 988 -27.30 -10.98 -14.65
CA ALA A 988 -27.39 -10.29 -15.93
C ALA A 988 -28.25 -11.05 -16.96
N PHE A 989 -28.54 -12.33 -16.74
CA PHE A 989 -29.47 -13.11 -17.57
C PHE A 989 -30.90 -13.07 -17.02
N SER A 990 -31.04 -13.07 -15.69
CA SER A 990 -32.35 -12.89 -15.03
C SER A 990 -32.91 -11.47 -15.23
N TYR A 991 -32.02 -10.48 -15.31
CA TYR A 991 -32.34 -9.08 -15.53
C TYR A 991 -31.58 -8.58 -16.77
N PRO A 992 -32.10 -8.84 -17.98
CA PRO A 992 -31.31 -8.82 -19.20
C PRO A 992 -30.91 -7.43 -19.72
N THR A 993 -31.31 -6.34 -19.05
CA THR A 993 -31.02 -4.96 -19.46
C THR A 993 -30.44 -4.14 -18.29
N PRO A 994 -29.61 -3.11 -18.55
CA PRO A 994 -29.13 -2.20 -17.50
C PRO A 994 -30.27 -1.62 -16.64
N GLN A 995 -31.41 -1.28 -17.25
CA GLN A 995 -32.59 -0.79 -16.53
C GLN A 995 -33.20 -1.84 -15.60
N ALA A 996 -33.36 -3.08 -16.06
CA ALA A 996 -33.91 -4.17 -15.26
C ALA A 996 -32.98 -4.52 -14.09
N LEU A 997 -31.66 -4.53 -14.33
CA LEU A 997 -30.66 -4.79 -13.30
C LEU A 997 -30.58 -3.65 -12.29
N GLY A 998 -30.62 -2.39 -12.72
CA GLY A 998 -30.66 -1.22 -11.85
C GLY A 998 -31.87 -1.25 -10.90
N ARG A 999 -33.04 -1.65 -11.39
CA ARG A 999 -34.23 -1.90 -10.55
C ARG A 999 -34.01 -2.98 -9.50
N ARG A 1000 -33.35 -4.08 -9.87
CA ARG A 1000 -33.07 -5.17 -8.93
C ARG A 1000 -32.09 -4.75 -7.85
N VAL A 1001 -31.00 -4.08 -8.23
CA VAL A 1001 -30.02 -3.52 -7.28
C VAL A 1001 -30.72 -2.55 -6.32
N PHE A 1002 -31.54 -1.64 -6.85
CA PHE A 1002 -32.33 -0.72 -6.03
C PHE A 1002 -33.29 -1.44 -5.07
N ALA A 1003 -33.94 -2.52 -5.52
CA ALA A 1003 -34.82 -3.31 -4.66
C ALA A 1003 -34.06 -4.01 -3.52
N LEU A 1004 -32.85 -4.51 -3.77
CA LEU A 1004 -32.00 -5.17 -2.77
C LEU A 1004 -31.42 -4.19 -1.73
N LEU A 1005 -31.31 -2.91 -2.08
CA LEU A 1005 -30.82 -1.86 -1.20
C LEU A 1005 -31.90 -1.30 -0.26
N LYS A 1006 -33.18 -1.65 -0.46
CA LYS A 1006 -34.26 -1.27 0.46
C LYS A 1006 -34.33 -2.26 1.62
N PRO A 1007 -34.41 -1.79 2.88
CA PRO A 1007 -34.70 -2.68 4.00
C PRO A 1007 -36.10 -3.30 3.81
N GLU A 1008 -36.18 -4.62 3.70
CA GLU A 1008 -37.46 -5.33 3.76
C GLU A 1008 -38.10 -5.09 5.14
N GLN A 1009 -39.26 -4.43 5.17
CA GLN A 1009 -40.18 -4.59 6.30
C GLN A 1009 -40.77 -6.00 6.18
N PRO A 1010 -40.77 -6.83 7.24
CA PRO A 1010 -41.39 -8.14 7.18
C PRO A 1010 -42.89 -7.97 6.89
N ASP A 1011 -43.36 -8.62 5.83
CA ASP A 1011 -44.77 -8.74 5.49
C ASP A 1011 -45.52 -9.38 6.67
N VAL A 1012 -46.35 -8.58 7.35
CA VAL A 1012 -47.36 -9.10 8.27
C VAL A 1012 -48.48 -9.69 7.42
N PRO A 1013 -48.77 -11.01 7.49
CA PRO A 1013 -49.88 -11.58 6.75
C PRO A 1013 -51.19 -11.05 7.34
N THR A 1014 -52.01 -10.42 6.50
CA THR A 1014 -53.37 -10.00 6.82
C THR A 1014 -54.27 -11.22 6.97
N THR A 1015 -54.36 -11.81 8.16
CA THR A 1015 -55.43 -12.77 8.49
C THR A 1015 -56.61 -12.06 9.12
N ALA A 1016 -57.68 -11.94 8.34
CA ALA A 1016 -59.03 -11.83 8.85
C ALA A 1016 -59.40 -13.13 9.58
N GLY A 1017 -59.93 -13.05 10.80
CA GLY A 1017 -60.49 -14.19 11.51
C GLY A 1017 -60.41 -14.02 13.03
N GLU A 1018 -61.46 -13.45 13.61
CA GLU A 1018 -61.73 -13.50 15.04
C GLU A 1018 -61.72 -14.95 15.55
N THR A 1019 -61.01 -15.24 16.64
CA THR A 1019 -61.55 -15.99 17.79
C THR A 1019 -60.59 -15.96 18.98
N ASN A 1020 -61.16 -15.54 20.12
CA ASN A 1020 -60.65 -15.66 21.49
C ASN A 1020 -59.99 -17.02 21.78
N LEU A 1021 -58.95 -17.01 22.61
CA LEU A 1021 -58.90 -17.79 23.87
C LEU A 1021 -57.66 -17.41 24.70
N GLU A 1022 -57.92 -16.84 25.88
CA GLU A 1022 -57.01 -16.76 27.01
C GLU A 1022 -56.58 -18.17 27.48
N SER A 1023 -55.46 -18.20 28.21
CA SER A 1023 -54.97 -19.25 29.12
C SER A 1023 -54.16 -20.42 28.54
N ARG A 1024 -52.82 -20.31 28.63
CA ARG A 1024 -51.92 -21.42 29.01
C ARG A 1024 -50.74 -20.89 29.85
N SER A 1025 -50.36 -21.73 30.81
CA SER A 1025 -49.58 -21.49 32.03
C SER A 1025 -48.06 -21.61 31.86
N ASP A 1026 -47.33 -21.06 32.83
CA ASP A 1026 -45.85 -20.95 32.95
C ASP A 1026 -45.02 -22.25 32.81
N ASP A 1027 -45.63 -23.40 32.59
CA ASP A 1027 -44.92 -24.70 32.49
C ASP A 1027 -44.40 -25.01 31.07
N GLU A 1028 -44.83 -24.31 30.01
CA GLU A 1028 -44.28 -24.46 28.65
C GLU A 1028 -43.00 -23.61 28.42
N LEU A 1029 -42.65 -22.71 29.34
CA LEU A 1029 -41.44 -21.88 29.24
C LEU A 1029 -40.16 -22.58 29.70
N TYR A 1030 -40.28 -23.63 30.53
CA TYR A 1030 -39.12 -24.37 31.06
C TYR A 1030 -38.61 -25.49 30.14
N GLU A 1031 -39.40 -25.96 29.17
CA GLU A 1031 -38.97 -26.99 28.20
C GLU A 1031 -38.16 -26.43 27.01
N LEU A 1032 -38.17 -25.11 26.79
CA LEU A 1032 -37.42 -24.45 25.71
C LEU A 1032 -35.98 -24.08 26.11
N ILE A 1033 -35.69 -24.01 27.42
CA ILE A 1033 -34.34 -23.73 27.93
C ILE A 1033 -33.46 -24.99 27.96
N ASP A 1034 -34.05 -26.18 28.15
CA ASP A 1034 -33.33 -27.46 28.15
C ASP A 1034 -32.97 -28.00 26.75
N ARG A 1035 -33.38 -27.31 25.67
CA ARG A 1035 -33.05 -27.66 24.27
C ARG A 1035 -32.00 -26.76 23.61
N GLY A 1036 -31.31 -25.92 24.38
CA GLY A 1036 -30.07 -25.29 23.93
C GLY A 1036 -30.18 -24.33 22.74
N TYR A 1037 -31.26 -23.54 22.67
CA TYR A 1037 -31.33 -22.39 21.77
C TYR A 1037 -31.20 -21.09 22.56
N VAL A 1038 -29.96 -20.67 22.78
CA VAL A 1038 -29.54 -19.26 22.78
C VAL A 1038 -28.21 -19.19 22.05
#